data_AF-A0A8I1SSY7-F1
#
_entry.id   AF-A0A8I1SSY7-F1
#
_cell.length_a   1.000
_cell.length_b   1.000
_cell.length_c   1.000
_cell.angle_alpha   90.00
_cell.angle_beta   90.00
_cell.angle_gamma   90.00
#
_symmetry.space_group_name_H-M   'P 1'
#
loop_
_entity.id
_entity.type
_entity.pdbx_description
1 polymer ?
#
loop_
_entity_poly.entity_id
_entity_poly.type
_entity_poly.pdbx_seq_one_letter_code
_entity_poly.pdbx_strand_id
1 'polypeptide(L)'
;MKLVKPAPCVWAFTLVEILLTVAVISVLTSAGYYVATTAKENARESKLRSDVTNLNTAVQLYAANGGTIPANATAQQVLTKLQTRASSTSAAVAIGLSGSFVDPRLTPTEQSAEQAAGSELRAVWVPASAAGEAGRFEVASTGQGIREFSLDESRTAAGASTPGPETRQQTMDAVSLAESTPHWVWGVSDAQPSAPDLGATASTSAAAAPSATPSSSDLAQLSPPTFSRSEGSYDLELFPMADLSLSNPNSAASKIYYQIAGGAPQEYTGGSLPSFHPDTQVTAWVKSNSAAYSDSPMVNATYDNLVKTLSLSLTGPTSLTYQQAGGMMFGSTSVAVPVATATVSLSGIASAYQGTSYFEIYTGLGTTTPATASGGTTSAAIDLSISNWGTSSTLSVSAMAKSHKEDYYADSPVQTLSVAKTLTALAAPSISPATGQRSALVAVTITASGTLPDGFQIYYTQDGTDPGAGSSGRPTSAAATLLALGGGTSGTFTPESGGTGELTVKARVYGPSGKESWFTPSSVATVTYTSASSGIPEGALVGNASVNGTFYGSLIYTNEKGNLPSYINFNSGSTIAQGNVYFPGLPKLVFNGSESSIILGRQYNSDGTEVVPATDTRRIVDLTGATTPVYQVTFNNGAVVQGKVYRRATPPNMPTVTAPQSPTNSNTYSQNSGTATISATNYANVNQNHGTLTLTPGNYGQVNANETIIIGVAGATTPSVYSFTSMNLNSNAKVVVVGPVIVTMAGNLTLNSGVTMGNSANPDYLQLNMYSGDFTINSGGAGYGKLVAPNNTVNLNGTFNGSVVAKTLTINSNGVAFTLPPVISG
;
A
#
# COMPACT_ATOMS: atom_id res chain seq x y z
N MET A 1 3.80 -39.18 -53.11
CA MET A 1 3.21 -38.50 -51.93
C MET A 1 3.37 -39.43 -50.73
N LYS A 2 4.22 -39.06 -49.76
CA LYS A 2 4.50 -39.86 -48.55
C LYS A 2 3.32 -39.77 -47.59
N LEU A 3 2.82 -40.93 -47.13
CA LEU A 3 1.86 -41.02 -46.01
C LEU A 3 2.51 -40.49 -44.73
N VAL A 4 1.89 -39.49 -44.11
CA VAL A 4 2.22 -39.02 -42.76
C VAL A 4 1.38 -39.82 -41.75
N LYS A 5 2.06 -40.42 -40.79
CA LYS A 5 1.50 -41.23 -39.70
C LYS A 5 1.12 -40.31 -38.53
N PRO A 6 -0.09 -40.38 -37.94
CA PRO A 6 -0.46 -39.54 -36.80
C PRO A 6 0.20 -40.03 -35.51
N ALA A 7 0.67 -39.09 -34.68
CA ALA A 7 1.24 -39.35 -33.36
C ALA A 7 0.12 -39.60 -32.32
N PRO A 8 0.29 -40.56 -31.38
CA PRO A 8 -0.66 -40.76 -30.29
C PRO A 8 -0.46 -39.73 -29.17
N CYS A 9 -1.57 -39.19 -28.68
CA CYS A 9 -1.66 -38.19 -27.63
C CYS A 9 -2.06 -38.86 -26.30
N VAL A 10 -1.33 -38.47 -25.23
CA VAL A 10 -1.58 -38.60 -23.78
C VAL A 10 -1.60 -40.00 -23.15
N TRP A 11 -0.58 -40.25 -22.31
CA TRP A 11 -0.50 -41.36 -21.37
C TRP A 11 -1.52 -41.20 -20.24
N ALA A 12 -2.41 -42.18 -20.07
CA ALA A 12 -3.15 -42.34 -18.83
C ALA A 12 -2.18 -42.88 -17.76
N PHE A 13 -2.09 -42.19 -16.62
CA PHE A 13 -1.30 -42.64 -15.48
C PHE A 13 -1.84 -43.98 -14.96
N THR A 14 -0.95 -44.91 -14.68
CA THR A 14 -1.33 -46.23 -14.18
C THR A 14 -1.89 -46.12 -12.76
N LEU A 15 -2.78 -47.03 -12.36
CA LEU A 15 -3.33 -47.08 -11.00
C LEU A 15 -2.23 -47.18 -9.94
N VAL A 16 -1.10 -47.82 -10.28
CA VAL A 16 0.10 -47.90 -9.45
C VAL A 16 0.74 -46.53 -9.25
N GLU A 17 0.87 -45.69 -10.29
CA GLU A 17 1.39 -44.34 -10.16
C GLU A 17 0.50 -43.45 -9.29
N ILE A 18 -0.82 -43.56 -9.39
CA ILE A 18 -1.73 -42.79 -8.53
C ILE A 18 -1.58 -43.22 -7.06
N LEU A 19 -1.54 -44.53 -6.78
CA LEU A 19 -1.35 -45.02 -5.40
C LEU A 19 0.01 -44.64 -4.83
N LEU A 20 1.07 -44.69 -5.63
CA LEU A 20 2.41 -44.31 -5.21
C LEU A 20 2.50 -42.79 -4.95
N THR A 21 1.82 -41.99 -5.78
CA THR A 21 1.74 -40.54 -5.59
C THR A 21 0.98 -40.18 -4.32
N VAL A 22 -0.16 -40.81 -4.04
CA VAL A 22 -0.92 -40.59 -2.80
C VAL A 22 -0.13 -41.03 -1.57
N ALA A 23 0.57 -42.17 -1.64
CA ALA A 23 1.44 -42.62 -0.56
C ALA A 23 2.56 -41.61 -0.28
N VAL A 24 3.25 -41.12 -1.32
CA VAL A 24 4.30 -40.11 -1.19
C VAL A 24 3.75 -38.80 -0.61
N ILE A 25 2.59 -38.32 -1.09
CA ILE A 25 1.96 -37.11 -0.56
C ILE A 25 1.59 -37.29 0.91
N SER A 26 1.07 -38.45 1.33
CA SER A 26 0.71 -38.70 2.72
C SER A 26 1.93 -38.69 3.67
N VAL A 27 3.05 -39.26 3.23
CA VAL A 27 4.32 -39.25 3.99
C VAL A 27 4.88 -37.83 4.06
N LEU A 28 4.89 -37.10 2.94
CA LEU A 28 5.37 -35.71 2.88
C LEU A 28 4.49 -34.77 3.72
N THR A 29 3.16 -34.96 3.71
CA THR A 29 2.22 -34.14 4.50
C THR A 29 2.41 -34.40 6.00
N SER A 30 2.64 -35.66 6.40
CA SER A 30 2.90 -36.02 7.80
C SER A 30 4.22 -35.43 8.31
N ALA A 31 5.28 -35.52 7.50
CA ALA A 31 6.57 -34.89 7.82
C ALA A 31 6.44 -33.35 7.86
N GLY A 32 5.70 -32.76 6.92
CA GLY A 32 5.43 -31.32 6.89
C GLY A 32 4.67 -30.82 8.11
N TYR A 33 3.68 -31.58 8.59
CA TYR A 33 2.94 -31.26 9.81
C TYR A 33 3.85 -31.25 11.04
N TYR A 34 4.68 -32.30 11.21
CA TYR A 34 5.63 -32.38 12.33
C TYR A 34 6.65 -31.24 12.34
N VAL A 35 7.17 -30.86 11.17
CA VAL A 35 8.10 -29.73 11.04
C VAL A 35 7.40 -28.41 11.38
N ALA A 36 6.17 -28.21 10.91
CA ALA A 36 5.41 -26.99 11.18
C ALA A 36 5.03 -26.82 12.66
N THR A 37 4.62 -27.91 13.34
CA THR A 37 4.29 -27.87 14.77
C THR A 37 5.53 -27.61 15.62
N THR A 38 6.65 -28.29 15.32
CA THR A 38 7.93 -28.10 16.02
C THR A 38 8.47 -26.69 15.80
N ALA A 39 8.36 -26.15 14.59
CA ALA A 39 8.78 -24.78 14.28
C ALA A 39 7.95 -23.74 15.05
N LYS A 40 6.62 -23.94 15.15
CA LYS A 40 5.74 -23.08 15.92
C LYS A 40 6.07 -23.11 17.42
N GLU A 41 6.36 -24.28 17.97
CA GLU A 41 6.76 -24.44 19.37
C GLU A 41 8.11 -23.77 19.65
N ASN A 42 9.12 -24.00 18.81
CA ASN A 42 10.43 -23.36 18.92
C ASN A 42 10.35 -21.82 18.82
N ALA A 43 9.53 -21.31 17.91
CA ALA A 43 9.31 -19.86 17.76
C ALA A 43 8.65 -19.27 19.01
N ARG A 44 7.66 -19.96 19.58
CA ARG A 44 7.01 -19.56 20.84
C ARG A 44 8.01 -19.54 22.00
N GLU A 45 8.82 -20.58 22.13
CA GLU A 45 9.83 -20.67 23.20
C GLU A 45 10.91 -19.60 23.08
N SER A 46 11.38 -19.32 21.86
CA SER A 46 12.32 -18.23 21.59
C SER A 46 11.71 -16.86 21.93
N LYS A 47 10.44 -16.64 21.57
CA LYS A 47 9.69 -15.43 21.94
C LYS A 47 9.58 -15.29 23.46
N LEU A 48 9.21 -16.36 24.18
CA LEU A 48 9.08 -16.33 25.64
C LEU A 48 10.42 -15.95 26.31
N ARG A 49 11.55 -16.48 25.84
CA ARG A 49 12.89 -16.12 26.36
C ARG A 49 13.24 -14.65 26.10
N SER A 50 12.91 -14.15 24.91
CA SER A 50 13.08 -12.73 24.56
C SER A 50 12.21 -11.82 25.44
N ASP A 51 10.93 -12.17 25.59
CA ASP A 51 9.97 -11.42 26.41
C ASP A 51 10.41 -11.37 27.88
N VAL A 52 10.87 -12.50 28.45
CA VAL A 52 11.41 -12.56 29.82
C VAL A 52 12.64 -11.66 29.99
N THR A 53 13.52 -11.62 28.99
CA THR A 53 14.71 -10.75 29.02
C THR A 53 14.29 -9.27 29.04
N ASN A 54 13.34 -8.89 28.19
CA ASN A 54 12.82 -7.52 28.14
C ASN A 54 12.08 -7.13 29.44
N LEU A 55 11.30 -8.05 30.01
CA LEU A 55 10.62 -7.85 31.29
C LEU A 55 11.62 -7.68 32.44
N ASN A 56 12.71 -8.43 32.46
CA ASN A 56 13.74 -8.27 33.48
C ASN A 56 14.44 -6.91 33.39
N THR A 57 14.71 -6.42 32.18
CA THR A 57 15.21 -5.04 31.97
C THR A 57 14.18 -4.01 32.47
N ALA A 58 12.90 -4.21 32.19
CA ALA A 58 11.83 -3.32 32.66
C ALA A 58 11.71 -3.32 34.20
N VAL A 59 11.88 -4.47 34.86
CA VAL A 59 11.89 -4.59 36.33
C VAL A 59 13.07 -3.85 36.93
N GLN A 60 14.27 -3.98 36.34
CA GLN A 60 15.46 -3.24 36.80
C GLN A 60 15.28 -1.73 36.67
N LEU A 61 14.73 -1.26 35.53
CA LEU A 61 14.42 0.15 35.33
C LEU A 61 13.34 0.64 36.28
N TYR A 62 12.29 -0.15 36.54
CA TYR A 62 11.24 0.18 37.50
C TYR A 62 11.79 0.35 38.92
N ALA A 63 12.65 -0.58 39.36
CA ALA A 63 13.31 -0.50 40.66
C ALA A 63 14.26 0.72 40.76
N ALA A 64 15.02 1.00 39.69
CA ALA A 64 15.91 2.16 39.62
C ALA A 64 15.17 3.51 39.70
N ASN A 65 13.89 3.55 39.28
CA ASN A 65 13.05 4.76 39.33
C ASN A 65 12.16 4.82 40.61
N GLY A 66 12.56 4.12 41.68
CA GLY A 66 11.89 4.20 43.00
C GLY A 66 10.60 3.37 43.11
N GLY A 67 10.38 2.42 42.21
CA GLY A 67 9.29 1.46 42.28
C GLY A 67 9.59 0.32 43.26
N THR A 68 8.63 -0.02 44.13
CA THR A 68 8.75 -1.15 45.06
C THR A 68 7.88 -2.32 44.62
N ILE A 69 8.44 -3.52 44.71
CA ILE A 69 7.72 -4.78 44.44
C ILE A 69 7.54 -5.50 45.80
N PRO A 70 6.32 -5.92 46.15
CA PRO A 70 6.08 -6.69 47.38
C PRO A 70 6.92 -7.98 47.42
N ALA A 71 7.45 -8.33 48.60
CA ALA A 71 8.33 -9.50 48.78
C ALA A 71 7.68 -10.85 48.38
N ASN A 72 6.36 -10.93 48.42
CA ASN A 72 5.55 -12.10 48.05
C ASN A 72 4.69 -11.87 46.79
N ALA A 73 5.09 -10.98 45.90
CA ALA A 73 4.31 -10.67 44.70
C ALA A 73 4.20 -11.87 43.74
N THR A 74 3.01 -12.08 43.18
CA THR A 74 2.84 -13.02 42.07
C THR A 74 3.27 -12.39 40.74
N ALA A 75 3.54 -13.22 39.73
CA ALA A 75 3.95 -12.77 38.40
C ALA A 75 2.99 -11.71 37.79
N GLN A 76 1.68 -11.87 38.01
CA GLN A 76 0.65 -10.97 37.51
C GLN A 76 0.62 -9.65 38.29
N GLN A 77 0.89 -9.68 39.60
CA GLN A 77 0.99 -8.48 40.42
C GLN A 77 2.20 -7.64 40.03
N VAL A 78 3.33 -8.28 39.74
CA VAL A 78 4.54 -7.60 39.21
C VAL A 78 4.22 -6.95 37.87
N LEU A 79 3.57 -7.67 36.96
CA LEU A 79 3.21 -7.12 35.66
C LEU A 79 2.25 -5.93 35.78
N THR A 80 1.27 -6.00 36.69
CA THR A 80 0.35 -4.90 36.96
C THR A 80 1.10 -3.65 37.44
N LYS A 81 2.16 -3.81 38.24
CA LYS A 81 3.03 -2.70 38.69
C LYS A 81 3.85 -2.09 37.56
N LEU A 82 4.34 -2.89 36.62
CA LEU A 82 5.09 -2.38 35.47
C LEU A 82 4.20 -1.61 34.48
N GLN A 83 2.89 -1.89 34.51
CA GLN A 83 1.88 -1.21 33.71
C GLN A 83 1.40 0.11 34.31
N THR A 84 1.77 0.46 35.56
CA THR A 84 1.41 1.76 36.17
C THR A 84 2.33 2.88 35.68
N ARG A 85 1.86 4.13 35.80
CA ARG A 85 2.68 5.34 35.62
C ARG A 85 2.94 6.02 36.96
N ALA A 86 3.98 6.83 37.04
CA ALA A 86 4.20 7.67 38.21
C ALA A 86 3.03 8.65 38.40
N SER A 87 2.60 8.88 39.64
CA SER A 87 1.67 9.95 40.01
C SER A 87 2.26 11.33 39.63
N SER A 88 1.43 12.36 39.49
CA SER A 88 1.90 13.73 39.19
C SER A 88 2.92 14.23 40.22
N THR A 89 2.74 13.88 41.49
CA THR A 89 3.67 14.21 42.58
C THR A 89 5.01 13.47 42.42
N SER A 90 4.98 12.16 42.11
CA SER A 90 6.21 11.39 41.89
C SER A 90 6.92 11.76 40.59
N ALA A 91 6.18 12.11 39.53
CA ALA A 91 6.73 12.49 38.22
C ALA A 91 7.42 13.86 38.24
N ALA A 92 6.97 14.80 39.09
CA ALA A 92 7.60 16.12 39.24
C ALA A 92 9.00 16.07 39.85
N VAL A 93 9.33 14.98 40.57
CA VAL A 93 10.62 14.78 41.25
C VAL A 93 11.40 13.60 40.65
N ALA A 94 10.84 12.90 39.66
CA ALA A 94 11.47 11.73 39.07
C ALA A 94 12.63 12.13 38.14
N ILE A 95 13.83 11.66 38.45
CA ILE A 95 14.98 11.71 37.54
C ILE A 95 14.93 10.43 36.69
N GLY A 96 14.16 10.44 35.60
CA GLY A 96 14.01 9.28 34.72
C GLY A 96 12.63 9.12 34.08
N LEU A 97 12.22 7.86 33.85
CA LEU A 97 10.98 7.53 33.13
C LEU A 97 9.77 7.58 34.08
N SER A 98 8.87 8.53 33.85
CA SER A 98 7.62 8.70 34.61
C SER A 98 6.43 7.90 34.05
N GLY A 99 6.56 7.35 32.83
CA GLY A 99 5.55 6.51 32.18
C GLY A 99 5.45 5.09 32.73
N SER A 100 4.69 4.25 32.01
CA SER A 100 4.69 2.80 32.22
C SER A 100 5.93 2.16 31.61
N PHE A 101 6.46 1.13 32.26
CA PHE A 101 7.66 0.42 31.80
C PHE A 101 7.32 -0.72 30.82
N VAL A 102 6.06 -1.16 30.84
CA VAL A 102 5.50 -2.18 29.94
C VAL A 102 4.20 -1.64 29.33
N ASP A 103 3.88 -2.09 28.12
CA ASP A 103 2.63 -1.74 27.44
C ASP A 103 1.42 -2.17 28.32
N PRO A 104 0.49 -1.26 28.64
CA PRO A 104 -0.73 -1.59 29.40
C PRO A 104 -1.62 -2.67 28.76
N ARG A 105 -1.47 -2.89 27.45
CA ARG A 105 -2.18 -3.92 26.69
C ARG A 105 -1.56 -5.31 26.83
N LEU A 106 -0.41 -5.44 27.48
CA LEU A 106 0.23 -6.74 27.67
C LEU A 106 -0.61 -7.61 28.62
N THR A 107 -1.04 -8.77 28.12
CA THR A 107 -1.81 -9.76 28.87
C THR A 107 -1.03 -11.06 28.99
N PRO A 108 -0.78 -11.54 30.22
CA PRO A 108 -0.20 -12.86 30.41
C PRO A 108 -1.28 -13.92 30.20
N THR A 109 -0.95 -14.97 29.45
CA THR A 109 -1.78 -16.16 29.34
C THR A 109 -1.20 -17.24 30.23
N GLU A 110 -1.94 -17.63 31.27
CA GLU A 110 -1.54 -18.72 32.18
C GLU A 110 -1.67 -20.09 31.51
N GLN A 111 -0.86 -21.05 31.95
CA GLN A 111 -1.03 -22.45 31.57
C GLN A 111 -2.26 -23.09 32.22
N SER A 112 -2.93 -23.98 31.48
CA SER A 112 -3.94 -24.88 32.06
C SER A 112 -3.30 -25.91 33.01
N ALA A 113 -4.11 -26.56 33.85
CA ALA A 113 -3.63 -27.58 34.78
C ALA A 113 -2.95 -28.77 34.06
N GLU A 114 -3.45 -29.13 32.88
CA GLU A 114 -2.90 -30.19 32.04
C GLU A 114 -1.56 -29.79 31.41
N GLN A 115 -1.43 -28.52 31.00
CA GLN A 115 -0.19 -27.97 30.42
C GLN A 115 0.91 -27.80 31.48
N ALA A 116 0.54 -27.43 32.71
CA ALA A 116 1.48 -27.28 33.82
C ALA A 116 2.13 -28.62 34.24
N ALA A 117 1.45 -29.75 33.99
CA ALA A 117 1.99 -31.10 34.17
C ALA A 117 3.00 -31.51 33.06
N GLY A 118 3.07 -30.76 31.97
CA GLY A 118 4.00 -30.99 30.86
C GLY A 118 5.34 -30.27 31.00
N SER A 119 6.24 -30.55 30.04
CA SER A 119 7.60 -29.96 29.96
C SER A 119 7.66 -28.63 29.19
N GLU A 120 6.53 -28.01 28.88
CA GLU A 120 6.49 -26.74 28.13
C GLU A 120 7.15 -25.59 28.91
N LEU A 121 7.93 -24.75 28.24
CA LEU A 121 8.55 -23.59 28.92
C LEU A 121 7.50 -22.57 29.38
N ARG A 122 7.70 -22.02 30.58
CA ARG A 122 6.90 -20.94 31.18
C ARG A 122 7.78 -19.88 31.82
N ALA A 123 7.27 -18.67 31.92
CA ALA A 123 7.84 -17.63 32.77
C ALA A 123 7.29 -17.74 34.19
N VAL A 124 8.20 -17.83 35.17
CA VAL A 124 7.89 -17.87 36.60
C VAL A 124 8.59 -16.68 37.27
N TRP A 125 7.89 -16.02 38.19
CA TRP A 125 8.48 -14.95 38.98
C TRP A 125 9.28 -15.52 40.15
N VAL A 126 10.56 -15.18 40.23
CA VAL A 126 11.44 -15.51 41.34
C VAL A 126 11.65 -14.24 42.18
N PRO A 127 11.10 -14.18 43.41
CA PRO A 127 11.25 -13.01 44.27
C PRO A 127 12.70 -12.83 44.72
N ALA A 128 13.07 -11.62 45.12
CA ALA A 128 14.41 -11.29 45.58
C ALA A 128 14.80 -12.08 46.84
N SER A 129 16.00 -12.63 46.86
CA SER A 129 16.55 -13.41 47.98
C SER A 129 17.13 -12.54 49.11
N ALA A 130 17.53 -11.30 48.82
CA ALA A 130 18.13 -10.38 49.78
C ALA A 130 17.68 -8.92 49.55
N ALA A 131 17.80 -8.09 50.58
CA ALA A 131 17.50 -6.65 50.50
C ALA A 131 18.50 -5.95 49.57
N GLY A 132 17.98 -5.32 48.51
CA GLY A 132 18.78 -4.64 47.48
C GLY A 132 18.86 -5.38 46.13
N GLU A 133 18.35 -6.61 46.04
CA GLU A 133 18.20 -7.33 44.77
C GLU A 133 16.81 -7.10 44.18
N ALA A 134 16.72 -6.85 42.87
CA ALA A 134 15.44 -6.87 42.16
C ALA A 134 15.07 -8.33 41.84
N GLY A 135 13.84 -8.74 42.16
CA GLY A 135 13.31 -10.04 41.70
C GLY A 135 13.32 -10.15 40.18
N ARG A 136 13.24 -11.36 39.63
CA ARG A 136 13.36 -11.59 38.18
C ARG A 136 12.39 -12.67 37.69
N PHE A 137 12.04 -12.57 36.42
CA PHE A 137 11.39 -13.65 35.69
C PHE A 137 12.44 -14.67 35.22
N GLU A 138 12.17 -15.94 35.47
CA GLU A 138 12.97 -17.07 34.96
C GLU A 138 12.12 -17.98 34.08
N VAL A 139 12.76 -18.59 33.09
CA VAL A 139 12.11 -19.59 32.24
C VAL A 139 12.27 -20.96 32.88
N ALA A 140 11.16 -21.56 33.31
CA ALA A 140 11.12 -22.86 33.97
C ALA A 140 10.38 -23.90 33.12
N SER A 141 10.70 -25.18 33.35
CA SER A 141 10.04 -26.36 32.76
C SER A 141 9.30 -27.22 33.80
N THR A 142 9.22 -26.76 35.05
CA THR A 142 8.46 -27.38 36.16
C THR A 142 7.63 -26.32 36.92
N GLY A 143 6.47 -26.69 37.49
CA GLY A 143 5.52 -25.76 38.16
C GLY A 143 4.53 -25.01 37.26
N GLN A 144 3.57 -24.28 37.84
CA GLN A 144 2.60 -23.46 37.09
C GLN A 144 3.16 -22.05 36.85
N GLY A 145 2.98 -21.50 35.64
CA GLY A 145 3.42 -20.14 35.31
C GLY A 145 2.81 -19.60 34.02
N ILE A 146 3.35 -18.47 33.55
CA ILE A 146 2.86 -17.76 32.37
C ILE A 146 3.38 -18.46 31.11
N ARG A 147 2.47 -18.87 30.23
CA ARG A 147 2.79 -19.56 28.98
C ARG A 147 3.33 -18.61 27.91
N GLU A 148 2.66 -17.49 27.75
CA GLU A 148 3.00 -16.49 26.73
C GLU A 148 2.47 -15.11 27.14
N PHE A 149 3.14 -14.08 26.62
CA PHE A 149 2.70 -12.70 26.71
C PHE A 149 2.14 -12.26 25.35
N SER A 150 0.89 -11.80 25.32
CA SER A 150 0.23 -11.29 24.13
C SER A 150 -0.24 -9.85 24.34
N LEU A 151 -0.42 -9.11 23.26
CA LEU A 151 -1.06 -7.79 23.32
C LEU A 151 -2.56 -7.98 23.03
N ASP A 152 -3.40 -7.56 23.97
CA ASP A 152 -4.85 -7.60 23.82
C ASP A 152 -5.35 -6.24 23.31
N GLU A 153 -5.64 -6.18 22.01
CA GLU A 153 -6.10 -4.95 21.36
C GLU A 153 -7.46 -4.47 21.89
N SER A 154 -8.28 -5.37 22.44
CA SER A 154 -9.60 -5.01 22.98
C SER A 154 -9.52 -4.10 24.20
N ARG A 155 -8.38 -4.11 24.92
CA ARG A 155 -8.11 -3.22 26.05
C ARG A 155 -7.88 -1.76 25.63
N THR A 156 -7.62 -1.52 24.35
CA THR A 156 -7.55 -0.16 23.78
C THR A 156 -8.92 0.53 23.81
N ALA A 157 -10.00 -0.23 23.61
CA ALA A 157 -11.38 0.30 23.62
C ALA A 157 -11.92 0.56 25.04
N ALA A 158 -11.37 -0.10 26.06
CA ALA A 158 -11.79 0.02 27.46
C ALA A 158 -11.09 1.15 28.25
N GLY A 159 -10.32 2.03 27.59
CA GLY A 159 -9.57 3.10 28.25
C GLY A 159 -8.31 2.65 29.00
N ALA A 160 -7.97 1.35 28.94
CA ALA A 160 -6.79 0.78 29.60
C ALA A 160 -5.46 1.17 28.93
N SER A 161 -5.47 1.94 27.85
CA SER A 161 -4.29 2.61 27.29
C SER A 161 -3.77 3.75 28.19
N THR A 162 -4.49 4.10 29.27
CA THR A 162 -4.04 5.06 30.26
C THR A 162 -3.57 4.32 31.53
N PRO A 163 -2.24 4.16 31.73
CA PRO A 163 -1.69 3.58 32.96
C PRO A 163 -2.27 4.20 34.24
N GLY A 164 -2.62 3.37 35.22
CA GLY A 164 -3.03 3.84 36.54
C GLY A 164 -1.88 4.56 37.27
N PRO A 165 -2.14 5.65 38.01
CA PRO A 165 -1.10 6.37 38.73
C PRO A 165 -0.64 5.58 39.99
N GLU A 166 0.67 5.57 40.22
CA GLU A 166 1.30 4.96 41.39
C GLU A 166 2.31 5.93 42.03
N THR A 167 2.32 6.00 43.36
CA THR A 167 3.31 6.76 44.12
C THR A 167 4.60 5.96 44.20
N ARG A 168 5.67 6.50 43.60
CA ARG A 168 7.02 5.91 43.62
C ARG A 168 7.89 6.71 44.59
N GLN A 169 8.67 6.00 45.41
CA GLN A 169 9.48 6.58 46.47
C GLN A 169 10.93 6.68 45.98
N GLN A 170 11.35 7.88 45.58
CA GLN A 170 12.73 8.13 45.17
C GLN A 170 13.63 8.16 46.41
N THR A 171 14.77 7.49 46.36
CA THR A 171 15.71 7.35 47.49
C THR A 171 16.64 8.56 47.70
N MET A 172 16.43 9.68 47.00
CA MET A 172 17.14 10.92 47.29
C MET A 172 16.37 11.76 48.31
N ASP A 173 16.73 11.61 49.58
CA ASP A 173 16.19 12.33 50.73
C ASP A 173 16.62 13.82 50.80
N ALA A 174 16.97 14.45 49.68
CA ALA A 174 17.50 15.81 49.66
C ALA A 174 17.23 16.59 48.37
N VAL A 175 15.98 16.68 47.91
CA VAL A 175 15.55 17.81 47.09
C VAL A 175 14.14 18.21 47.54
N SER A 176 14.07 19.06 48.56
CA SER A 176 12.83 19.67 49.01
C SER A 176 12.31 20.65 47.94
N LEU A 177 11.49 20.16 47.01
CA LEU A 177 10.74 20.95 46.03
C LEU A 177 9.53 21.64 46.67
N ALA A 178 9.77 22.38 47.75
CA ALA A 178 8.77 23.21 48.40
C ALA A 178 9.04 24.68 48.09
N GLU A 179 9.02 25.09 46.82
CA GLU A 179 8.89 26.51 46.44
C GLU A 179 8.50 26.67 44.97
N SER A 180 7.62 27.64 44.70
CA SER A 180 6.73 27.73 43.54
C SER A 180 7.30 28.48 42.33
N THR A 181 8.52 28.20 41.89
CA THR A 181 9.09 28.79 40.66
C THR A 181 10.01 27.82 39.90
N PRO A 182 10.01 27.81 38.55
CA PRO A 182 10.75 26.81 37.77
C PRO A 182 12.24 27.18 37.70
N HIS A 183 13.08 26.40 38.36
CA HIS A 183 14.53 26.44 38.18
C HIS A 183 15.01 25.17 37.46
N TRP A 184 15.91 25.35 36.49
CA TRP A 184 16.66 24.29 35.82
C TRP A 184 17.48 23.46 36.82
N VAL A 185 17.49 22.14 36.64
CA VAL A 185 18.08 21.17 37.56
C VAL A 185 19.60 21.05 37.33
N TRP A 186 20.37 21.99 37.90
CA TRP A 186 21.82 21.82 38.16
C TRP A 186 22.23 22.46 39.49
N GLY A 187 21.35 22.44 40.49
CA GLY A 187 21.71 22.79 41.85
C GLY A 187 22.57 21.70 42.46
N VAL A 188 23.88 21.76 42.26
CA VAL A 188 24.82 21.14 43.19
C VAL A 188 24.58 21.85 44.52
N SER A 189 24.08 21.14 45.53
CA SER A 189 24.13 21.63 46.90
C SER A 189 25.59 21.57 47.33
N ASP A 190 26.32 22.66 47.12
CA ASP A 190 27.57 22.87 47.83
C ASP A 190 27.21 22.91 49.31
N ALA A 191 27.56 21.85 50.03
CA ALA A 191 27.57 21.87 51.48
C ALA A 191 28.54 22.98 51.88
N GLN A 192 28.01 24.14 52.23
CA GLN A 192 28.77 25.28 52.69
C GLN A 192 29.56 24.85 53.94
N PRO A 193 30.91 24.82 53.91
CA PRO A 193 31.66 24.66 55.13
C PRO A 193 31.42 25.89 56.00
N SER A 194 31.03 25.66 57.26
CA SER A 194 30.92 26.68 58.29
C SER A 194 32.21 27.49 58.39
N ALA A 195 32.07 28.81 58.32
CA ALA A 195 33.15 29.77 58.41
C ALA A 195 33.97 29.60 59.70
N PRO A 196 35.32 29.54 59.63
CA PRO A 196 36.16 29.83 60.77
C PRO A 196 36.34 31.34 60.93
N ASP A 197 36.35 31.76 62.19
CA ASP A 197 36.53 33.10 62.71
C ASP A 197 37.65 33.92 62.06
N LEU A 198 37.38 35.22 61.85
CA LEU A 198 38.35 36.23 61.46
C LEU A 198 39.38 36.45 62.59
N GLY A 199 40.53 35.78 62.48
CA GLY A 199 41.72 36.03 63.28
C GLY A 199 42.66 37.05 62.62
N ALA A 200 43.17 37.98 63.43
CA ALA A 200 43.96 39.15 63.06
C ALA A 200 45.13 38.93 62.10
N THR A 201 45.37 39.94 61.26
CA THR A 201 46.56 40.10 60.41
C THR A 201 47.82 40.23 61.26
N ALA A 202 48.77 39.30 61.09
CA ALA A 202 50.13 39.42 61.60
C ALA A 202 51.06 39.89 60.47
N SER A 203 51.72 41.02 60.72
CA SER A 203 52.80 41.58 59.94
C SER A 203 54.03 40.66 60.00
N THR A 204 54.57 40.25 58.86
CA THR A 204 55.93 39.68 58.79
C THR A 204 56.75 40.38 57.72
N SER A 205 57.77 41.09 58.21
CA SER A 205 58.86 41.73 57.48
C SER A 205 59.63 40.74 56.61
N ALA A 206 59.77 41.06 55.32
CA ALA A 206 60.69 40.37 54.43
C ALA A 206 62.15 40.67 54.84
N ALA A 207 62.90 39.60 55.10
CA ALA A 207 64.32 39.64 55.41
C ALA A 207 65.15 39.97 54.15
N ALA A 208 66.11 40.89 54.30
CA ALA A 208 67.07 41.23 53.28
C ALA A 208 68.06 40.08 53.05
N ALA A 209 68.17 39.65 51.80
CA ALA A 209 69.26 38.79 51.34
C ALA A 209 70.52 39.64 51.06
N PRO A 210 71.74 39.13 51.31
CA PRO A 210 72.97 39.88 51.11
C PRO A 210 73.34 39.96 49.63
N SER A 211 73.58 41.19 49.16
CA SER A 211 74.10 41.50 47.84
C SER A 211 75.60 41.17 47.77
N ALA A 212 75.97 40.24 46.90
CA ALA A 212 77.35 40.08 46.43
C ALA A 212 77.50 40.86 45.12
N THR A 213 78.31 41.91 45.12
CA THR A 213 78.78 42.60 43.92
C THR A 213 79.91 41.82 43.25
N PRO A 214 79.81 41.51 41.94
CA PRO A 214 80.98 41.36 41.09
C PRO A 214 81.16 42.64 40.25
N SER A 215 82.39 43.13 40.24
CA SER A 215 82.86 44.21 39.38
C SER A 215 83.04 43.69 37.96
N SER A 216 82.44 44.33 36.95
CA SER A 216 82.99 44.33 35.58
C SER A 216 82.32 45.37 34.68
N SER A 217 83.15 46.28 34.14
CA SER A 217 83.00 47.01 32.87
C SER A 217 81.64 47.65 32.57
N ASP A 218 81.55 48.96 32.80
CA ASP A 218 80.43 49.84 32.44
C ASP A 218 80.42 50.09 30.91
N LEU A 219 80.08 49.07 30.13
CA LEU A 219 79.80 49.20 28.71
C LEU A 219 78.37 49.70 28.54
N ALA A 220 78.19 50.83 27.84
CA ALA A 220 76.86 51.34 27.52
C ALA A 220 76.06 50.28 26.75
N GLN A 221 74.89 49.91 27.26
CA GLN A 221 74.08 48.83 26.68
C GLN A 221 73.30 49.34 25.45
N LEU A 222 73.31 48.58 24.35
CA LEU A 222 72.51 48.90 23.17
C LEU A 222 71.02 48.72 23.45
N SER A 223 70.20 49.56 22.84
CA SER A 223 68.74 49.43 22.87
C SER A 223 68.28 48.25 21.99
N PRO A 224 67.25 47.49 22.38
CA PRO A 224 66.74 46.38 21.58
C PRO A 224 66.13 46.87 20.25
N PRO A 225 66.05 46.00 19.22
CA PRO A 225 65.41 46.35 17.96
C PRO A 225 63.89 46.50 18.13
N THR A 226 63.25 47.30 17.28
CA THR A 226 61.78 47.49 17.30
C THR A 226 61.12 46.77 16.14
N PHE A 227 60.04 46.03 16.39
CA PHE A 227 59.20 45.41 15.36
C PHE A 227 58.32 46.45 14.66
N SER A 228 58.08 46.28 13.35
CA SER A 228 57.19 47.16 12.56
C SER A 228 55.73 47.05 12.96
N ARG A 229 55.34 45.92 13.57
CA ARG A 229 54.03 45.68 14.18
C ARG A 229 54.24 45.33 15.65
N SER A 230 53.32 45.76 16.52
CA SER A 230 53.32 45.36 17.93
C SER A 230 53.03 43.87 18.05
N GLU A 231 53.45 43.24 19.16
CA GLU A 231 52.93 41.93 19.51
C GLU A 231 51.40 41.97 19.73
N GLY A 232 50.73 40.83 19.56
CA GLY A 232 49.29 40.70 19.74
C GLY A 232 48.63 39.79 18.71
N SER A 233 47.29 39.73 18.77
CA SER A 233 46.49 38.86 17.92
C SER A 233 46.08 39.56 16.62
N TYR A 234 46.27 38.89 15.48
CA TYR A 234 45.98 39.43 14.14
C TYR A 234 45.03 38.51 13.34
N ASP A 235 44.28 39.07 12.38
CA ASP A 235 43.43 38.27 11.48
C ASP A 235 44.30 37.28 10.67
N LEU A 236 43.77 36.07 10.47
CA LEU A 236 44.43 34.99 9.75
C LEU A 236 44.81 35.37 8.31
N GLU A 237 44.10 36.33 7.69
CA GLU A 237 44.42 36.89 6.37
C GLU A 237 45.80 37.56 6.31
N LEU A 238 46.27 38.09 7.44
CA LEU A 238 47.54 38.78 7.52
C LEU A 238 48.72 37.80 7.58
N PHE A 239 48.48 36.52 7.89
CA PHE A 239 49.54 35.51 7.97
C PHE A 239 49.88 34.96 6.58
N PRO A 240 51.18 34.86 6.24
CA PRO A 240 52.34 34.78 7.14
C PRO A 240 53.07 36.12 7.43
N MET A 241 52.36 37.25 7.49
CA MET A 241 52.85 38.59 7.85
C MET A 241 54.04 39.05 6.99
N ALA A 242 53.81 39.05 5.68
CA ALA A 242 54.83 39.38 4.68
C ALA A 242 55.38 40.82 4.77
N ASP A 243 54.87 41.66 5.66
CA ASP A 243 55.29 43.05 5.92
C ASP A 243 55.99 43.25 7.28
N LEU A 244 56.18 42.18 8.07
CA LEU A 244 56.87 42.28 9.35
C LEU A 244 58.38 42.53 9.15
N SER A 245 58.89 43.63 9.68
CA SER A 245 60.28 44.07 9.57
C SER A 245 60.83 44.56 10.91
N LEU A 246 62.15 44.56 11.03
CA LEU A 246 62.88 45.00 12.22
C LEU A 246 63.62 46.31 11.93
N SER A 247 63.63 47.22 12.90
CA SER A 247 64.39 48.48 12.84
C SER A 247 65.39 48.56 13.99
N ASN A 248 66.58 49.10 13.70
CA ASN A 248 67.63 49.31 14.70
C ASN A 248 67.56 50.74 15.22
N PRO A 249 67.20 50.98 16.50
CA PRO A 249 67.14 52.34 17.05
C PRO A 249 68.52 52.91 17.43
N ASN A 250 69.59 52.12 17.36
CA ASN A 250 70.92 52.55 17.79
C ASN A 250 71.68 53.27 16.67
N SER A 251 72.32 54.39 17.00
CA SER A 251 73.24 55.10 16.10
C SER A 251 74.64 54.47 16.03
N ALA A 252 74.95 53.54 16.93
CA ALA A 252 76.22 52.81 16.97
C ALA A 252 76.26 51.65 15.96
N ALA A 253 77.44 51.39 15.38
CA ALA A 253 77.64 50.30 14.41
C ALA A 253 77.30 48.93 15.03
N SER A 254 76.19 48.34 14.59
CA SER A 254 75.60 47.14 15.18
C SER A 254 74.77 46.37 14.17
N LYS A 255 74.57 45.07 14.41
CA LYS A 255 73.80 44.16 13.53
C LYS A 255 72.61 43.57 14.29
N ILE A 256 71.47 43.43 13.61
CA ILE A 256 70.29 42.77 14.17
C ILE A 256 70.39 41.27 13.90
N TYR A 257 70.18 40.46 14.93
CA TYR A 257 69.97 39.02 14.82
C TYR A 257 68.54 38.68 15.23
N TYR A 258 67.95 37.68 14.60
CA TYR A 258 66.62 37.18 14.93
C TYR A 258 66.55 35.65 14.92
N GLN A 259 65.58 35.11 15.65
CA GLN A 259 65.23 33.70 15.72
C GLN A 259 63.71 33.56 15.61
N ILE A 260 63.25 32.56 14.86
CA ILE A 260 61.84 32.20 14.73
C ILE A 260 61.68 30.83 15.40
N ALA A 261 60.70 30.68 16.31
CA ALA A 261 60.41 29.44 17.04
C ALA A 261 61.63 28.84 17.79
N GLY A 262 62.55 29.67 18.28
CA GLY A 262 63.76 29.20 18.97
C GLY A 262 64.81 28.53 18.06
N GLY A 263 64.70 28.68 16.73
CA GLY A 263 65.67 28.18 15.77
C GLY A 263 67.06 28.86 15.84
N ALA A 264 67.98 28.48 14.95
CA ALA A 264 69.32 29.07 14.93
C ALA A 264 69.29 30.59 14.61
N PRO A 265 70.08 31.43 15.31
CA PRO A 265 70.15 32.88 15.04
C PRO A 265 70.50 33.19 13.59
N GLN A 266 69.71 34.05 12.95
CA GLN A 266 69.94 34.56 11.60
C GLN A 266 70.25 36.06 11.65
N GLU A 267 71.17 36.53 10.80
CA GLU A 267 71.43 37.96 10.63
C GLU A 267 70.32 38.59 9.78
N TYR A 268 69.75 39.71 10.23
CA TYR A 268 68.75 40.45 9.48
C TYR A 268 69.41 41.44 8.53
N THR A 269 69.28 41.20 7.22
CA THR A 269 69.89 41.99 6.14
C THR A 269 68.97 43.08 5.57
N GLY A 270 67.81 43.32 6.20
CA GLY A 270 66.78 44.25 5.74
C GLY A 270 65.70 43.59 4.87
N GLY A 271 64.50 44.17 4.87
CA GLY A 271 63.32 43.64 4.18
C GLY A 271 62.34 42.94 5.12
N SER A 272 61.44 42.13 4.57
CA SER A 272 60.47 41.38 5.38
C SER A 272 61.09 40.12 5.98
N LEU A 273 60.64 39.74 7.18
CA LEU A 273 61.02 38.48 7.80
C LEU A 273 60.48 37.26 7.00
N PRO A 274 61.13 36.09 7.08
CA PRO A 274 60.63 34.86 6.48
C PRO A 274 59.23 34.50 7.00
N SER A 275 58.41 33.85 6.17
CA SER A 275 57.06 33.41 6.56
C SER A 275 57.08 32.48 7.77
N PHE A 276 56.23 32.76 8.75
CA PHE A 276 56.05 31.92 9.94
C PHE A 276 54.56 31.62 10.20
N HIS A 277 54.30 30.61 11.02
CA HIS A 277 52.95 30.20 11.40
C HIS A 277 52.45 31.06 12.58
N PRO A 278 51.14 31.24 12.77
CA PRO A 278 50.62 31.82 14.01
C PRO A 278 51.13 31.06 15.25
N ASP A 279 51.16 31.75 16.39
CA ASP A 279 51.63 31.25 17.69
C ASP A 279 53.16 31.02 17.74
N THR A 280 53.88 31.60 16.77
CA THR A 280 55.34 31.55 16.72
C THR A 280 55.95 32.77 17.41
N GLN A 281 56.80 32.52 18.40
CA GLN A 281 57.63 33.56 19.00
C GLN A 281 58.78 33.95 18.06
N VAL A 282 58.90 35.25 17.80
CA VAL A 282 60.04 35.84 17.10
C VAL A 282 60.89 36.59 18.13
N THR A 283 62.13 36.13 18.32
CA THR A 283 63.09 36.76 19.22
C THR A 283 64.10 37.54 18.40
N ALA A 284 64.38 38.79 18.76
CA ALA A 284 65.37 39.62 18.10
C ALA A 284 66.28 40.33 19.12
N TRP A 285 67.53 40.58 18.74
CA TRP A 285 68.47 41.38 19.53
C TRP A 285 69.49 42.06 18.63
N VAL A 286 70.14 43.09 19.16
CA VAL A 286 71.19 43.82 18.47
C VAL A 286 72.53 43.41 19.07
N LYS A 287 73.43 42.93 18.22
CA LYS A 287 74.80 42.59 18.59
C LYS A 287 75.74 43.75 18.27
N SER A 288 76.57 44.14 19.24
CA SER A 288 77.54 45.21 19.05
C SER A 288 78.70 44.76 18.15
N ASN A 289 79.14 45.63 17.23
CA ASN A 289 80.39 45.44 16.47
C ASN A 289 81.58 46.19 17.10
N SER A 290 81.38 46.80 18.27
CA SER A 290 82.37 47.64 18.97
C SER A 290 82.57 47.18 20.41
N ALA A 291 83.82 47.18 20.87
CA ALA A 291 84.18 46.83 22.25
C ALA A 291 83.68 47.84 23.31
N ALA A 292 83.05 48.96 22.89
CA ALA A 292 82.54 50.01 23.77
C ALA A 292 81.07 49.80 24.22
N TYR A 293 80.35 48.84 23.62
CA TYR A 293 78.95 48.58 23.91
C TYR A 293 78.70 47.10 24.19
N SER A 294 77.81 46.82 25.13
CA SER A 294 77.28 45.47 25.38
C SER A 294 76.07 45.19 24.49
N ASP A 295 75.80 43.91 24.23
CA ASP A 295 74.67 43.48 23.41
C ASP A 295 73.33 43.93 24.03
N SER A 296 72.33 44.18 23.18
CA SER A 296 71.00 44.52 23.68
C SER A 296 70.37 43.33 24.41
N PRO A 297 69.42 43.57 25.32
CA PRO A 297 68.49 42.54 25.76
C PRO A 297 67.76 41.92 24.55
N MET A 298 67.35 40.67 24.67
CA MET A 298 66.48 40.02 23.69
C MET A 298 65.07 40.59 23.81
N VAL A 299 64.49 40.99 22.67
CA VAL A 299 63.07 41.30 22.57
C VAL A 299 62.35 40.09 21.99
N ASN A 300 61.29 39.65 22.67
CA ASN A 300 60.41 38.60 22.19
C ASN A 300 59.11 39.26 21.75
N ALA A 301 58.64 38.94 20.55
CA ALA A 301 57.29 39.27 20.11
C ALA A 301 56.58 37.98 19.73
N THR A 302 55.38 37.81 20.27
CA THR A 302 54.51 36.68 19.93
C THR A 302 53.35 37.20 19.08
N TYR A 303 53.12 36.54 17.95
CA TYR A 303 52.06 36.89 17.00
C TYR A 303 51.05 35.76 16.96
N ASP A 304 49.99 35.94 17.74
CA ASP A 304 48.90 34.97 17.82
C ASP A 304 47.88 35.28 16.72
N ASN A 305 47.10 34.27 16.34
CA ASN A 305 45.95 34.51 15.48
C ASN A 305 44.72 34.96 16.29
N LEU A 306 43.85 35.71 15.63
CA LEU A 306 42.50 35.93 16.13
C LEU A 306 41.60 34.81 15.60
N VAL A 307 41.00 34.02 16.51
CA VAL A 307 40.10 32.92 16.16
C VAL A 307 38.96 33.45 15.28
N LYS A 308 38.85 32.93 14.05
CA LYS A 308 37.84 33.35 13.07
C LYS A 308 36.64 32.41 13.12
N THR A 309 35.43 32.93 13.31
CA THR A 309 34.21 32.12 13.25
C THR A 309 33.90 31.74 11.80
N LEU A 310 33.77 30.45 11.52
CA LEU A 310 33.39 29.96 10.20
C LEU A 310 31.96 30.40 9.86
N SER A 311 31.72 30.74 8.59
CA SER A 311 30.38 31.06 8.10
C SER A 311 29.94 30.07 7.03
N LEU A 312 28.74 29.51 7.22
CA LEU A 312 28.15 28.51 6.34
C LEU A 312 26.76 28.97 5.87
N SER A 313 26.48 28.74 4.60
CA SER A 313 25.17 28.96 3.98
C SER A 313 24.60 27.62 3.53
N LEU A 314 23.31 27.39 3.78
CA LEU A 314 22.60 26.19 3.36
C LEU A 314 21.47 26.58 2.40
N THR A 315 21.54 26.09 1.15
CA THR A 315 20.56 26.41 0.09
C THR A 315 19.96 25.13 -0.47
N GLY A 316 18.65 25.13 -0.74
CA GLY A 316 17.96 24.00 -1.34
C GLY A 316 16.49 24.32 -1.66
N PRO A 317 15.75 23.34 -2.20
CA PRO A 317 14.32 23.50 -2.47
C PRO A 317 13.52 23.64 -1.17
N THR A 318 12.40 24.38 -1.21
CA THR A 318 11.46 24.49 -0.07
C THR A 318 10.45 23.34 -0.05
N SER A 319 10.16 22.74 -1.20
CA SER A 319 9.29 21.58 -1.32
C SER A 319 9.66 20.72 -2.52
N LEU A 320 9.31 19.43 -2.47
CA LEU A 320 9.54 18.47 -3.55
C LEU A 320 8.29 17.61 -3.77
N THR A 321 7.98 17.34 -5.04
CA THR A 321 7.01 16.28 -5.42
C THR A 321 7.68 14.90 -5.38
N TYR A 322 6.88 13.83 -5.38
CA TYR A 322 7.39 12.45 -5.43
C TYR A 322 8.38 12.21 -6.58
N GLN A 323 8.07 12.71 -7.77
CA GLN A 323 8.93 12.56 -8.94
C GLN A 323 10.22 13.36 -8.81
N GLN A 324 10.15 14.60 -8.29
CA GLN A 324 11.33 15.42 -8.03
C GLN A 324 12.22 14.84 -6.92
N ALA A 325 11.65 14.06 -6.00
CA ALA A 325 12.37 13.29 -4.98
C ALA A 325 13.08 12.03 -5.54
N GLY A 326 13.00 11.78 -6.85
CA GLY A 326 13.55 10.59 -7.51
C GLY A 326 12.59 9.40 -7.56
N GLY A 327 11.30 9.59 -7.23
CA GLY A 327 10.28 8.55 -7.35
C GLY A 327 9.90 8.24 -8.79
N MET A 328 9.71 6.96 -9.12
CA MET A 328 9.32 6.52 -10.47
C MET A 328 7.82 6.72 -10.70
N MET A 329 7.47 7.42 -11.78
CA MET A 329 6.09 7.56 -12.26
C MET A 329 5.82 6.54 -13.36
N PHE A 330 4.61 5.99 -13.39
CA PHE A 330 4.22 4.99 -14.39
C PHE A 330 4.37 5.56 -15.81
N GLY A 331 5.08 4.84 -16.67
CA GLY A 331 5.35 5.25 -18.06
C GLY A 331 6.28 6.46 -18.22
N SER A 332 6.96 6.90 -17.15
CA SER A 332 7.91 8.03 -17.19
C SER A 332 9.34 7.56 -16.92
N THR A 333 10.33 8.35 -17.37
CA THR A 333 11.74 8.13 -17.05
C THR A 333 12.13 8.77 -15.72
N SER A 334 13.16 8.21 -15.08
CA SER A 334 13.70 8.74 -13.82
C SER A 334 14.23 10.16 -13.97
N VAL A 335 14.09 10.96 -12.90
CA VAL A 335 14.60 12.34 -12.80
C VAL A 335 15.90 12.36 -12.00
N ALA A 336 16.77 13.34 -12.25
CA ALA A 336 18.01 13.52 -11.50
C ALA A 336 17.75 13.69 -9.99
N VAL A 337 18.69 13.20 -9.16
CA VAL A 337 18.59 13.20 -7.69
C VAL A 337 18.60 14.63 -7.16
N PRO A 338 17.62 15.04 -6.33
CA PRO A 338 17.60 16.38 -5.75
C PRO A 338 18.64 16.50 -4.62
N VAL A 339 19.33 17.63 -4.57
CA VAL A 339 20.33 17.92 -3.53
C VAL A 339 20.10 19.29 -2.89
N ALA A 340 20.37 19.38 -1.59
CA ALA A 340 20.65 20.65 -0.93
C ALA A 340 22.17 20.86 -0.85
N THR A 341 22.61 22.11 -0.90
CA THR A 341 24.04 22.44 -0.93
C THR A 341 24.40 23.31 0.26
N ALA A 342 25.36 22.85 1.05
CA ALA A 342 26.00 23.62 2.11
C ALA A 342 27.31 24.20 1.58
N THR A 343 27.50 25.50 1.70
CA THR A 343 28.68 26.21 1.18
C THR A 343 29.31 27.04 2.30
N VAL A 344 30.61 26.86 2.53
CA VAL A 344 31.41 27.66 3.47
C VAL A 344 31.93 28.90 2.76
N SER A 345 31.81 30.07 3.40
CA SER A 345 32.42 31.29 2.88
C SER A 345 33.92 31.26 3.17
N LEU A 346 34.72 31.31 2.10
CA LEU A 346 36.18 31.44 2.19
C LEU A 346 36.63 32.90 2.25
N SER A 347 35.69 33.85 2.35
CA SER A 347 36.02 35.26 2.47
C SER A 347 36.89 35.48 3.70
N GLY A 348 38.11 35.92 3.45
CA GLY A 348 39.05 36.16 4.49
C GLY A 348 39.77 34.94 5.07
N ILE A 349 39.86 33.87 4.30
CA ILE A 349 40.63 32.68 4.66
C ILE A 349 41.70 32.46 3.60
N ALA A 350 42.98 32.62 3.96
CA ALA A 350 44.09 32.36 3.05
C ALA A 350 44.14 30.86 2.67
N SER A 351 44.54 30.55 1.43
CA SER A 351 44.54 29.18 0.89
C SER A 351 45.40 28.18 1.68
N ALA A 352 46.42 28.66 2.41
CA ALA A 352 47.27 27.84 3.26
C ALA A 352 46.55 27.28 4.50
N TYR A 353 45.45 27.92 4.93
CA TYR A 353 44.64 27.54 6.10
C TYR A 353 43.27 26.97 5.70
N GLN A 354 43.14 26.52 4.46
CA GLN A 354 41.97 25.80 3.95
C GLN A 354 42.29 24.31 3.88
N GLY A 355 41.28 23.45 4.04
CA GLY A 355 41.43 22.00 3.94
C GLY A 355 40.87 21.25 5.13
N THR A 356 40.69 19.94 4.97
CA THR A 356 40.09 19.06 5.99
C THR A 356 40.93 18.97 7.27
N SER A 357 42.22 19.32 7.20
CA SER A 357 43.10 19.44 8.37
C SER A 357 42.73 20.60 9.30
N TYR A 358 41.99 21.60 8.81
CA TYR A 358 41.61 22.80 9.56
C TYR A 358 40.12 22.82 9.90
N PHE A 359 39.26 22.55 8.92
CA PHE A 359 37.82 22.51 9.12
C PHE A 359 37.14 21.63 8.07
N GLU A 360 35.96 21.13 8.41
CA GLU A 360 35.16 20.25 7.54
C GLU A 360 33.67 20.53 7.71
N ILE A 361 32.89 20.34 6.65
CA ILE A 361 31.42 20.47 6.72
C ILE A 361 30.83 19.18 7.30
N TYR A 362 30.06 19.32 8.38
CA TYR A 362 29.22 18.29 8.95
C TYR A 362 27.78 18.51 8.51
N THR A 363 27.11 17.43 8.14
CA THR A 363 25.73 17.42 7.65
C THR A 363 24.86 16.53 8.54
N GLY A 364 23.56 16.83 8.57
CA GLY A 364 22.54 16.07 9.29
C GLY A 364 21.27 16.01 8.45
N LEU A 365 20.64 14.84 8.46
CA LEU A 365 19.41 14.57 7.72
C LEU A 365 18.37 13.96 8.66
N GLY A 366 17.20 14.59 8.74
CA GLY A 366 16.19 14.28 9.75
C GLY A 366 16.54 14.74 11.17
N THR A 367 17.66 15.46 11.34
CA THR A 367 18.15 15.95 12.65
C THR A 367 18.45 17.45 12.59
N THR A 368 18.30 18.11 13.72
CA THR A 368 18.74 19.51 13.90
C THR A 368 20.22 19.62 14.25
N THR A 369 20.87 18.49 14.57
CA THR A 369 22.29 18.43 14.92
C THR A 369 23.05 17.66 13.85
N PRO A 370 23.88 18.34 13.05
CA PRO A 370 24.79 17.71 12.10
C PRO A 370 25.79 16.79 12.79
N ALA A 371 25.98 15.58 12.26
CA ALA A 371 26.87 14.58 12.85
C ALA A 371 27.75 13.86 11.81
N THR A 372 27.43 13.97 10.53
CA THR A 372 28.12 13.24 9.45
C THR A 372 29.10 14.15 8.75
N ALA A 373 30.40 13.84 8.84
CA ALA A 373 31.46 14.48 8.08
C ALA A 373 31.25 14.27 6.56
N SER A 374 31.29 15.35 5.77
CA SER A 374 31.01 15.30 4.33
C SER A 374 32.23 15.02 3.45
N GLY A 375 33.45 15.10 3.97
CA GLY A 375 34.70 15.13 3.22
C GLY A 375 34.97 16.45 2.50
N GLY A 376 34.01 17.39 2.51
CA GLY A 376 34.05 18.65 1.79
C GLY A 376 34.45 19.84 2.66
N THR A 377 35.31 20.71 2.12
CA THR A 377 35.81 21.92 2.80
C THR A 377 35.19 23.20 2.24
N THR A 378 34.66 23.18 1.03
CA THR A 378 34.07 24.36 0.37
C THR A 378 32.59 24.19 0.08
N SER A 379 32.18 22.99 -0.33
CA SER A 379 30.80 22.65 -0.61
C SER A 379 30.53 21.19 -0.26
N ALA A 380 29.33 20.92 0.27
CA ALA A 380 28.81 19.58 0.52
C ALA A 380 27.39 19.45 -0.05
N ALA A 381 27.18 18.40 -0.84
CA ALA A 381 25.86 18.04 -1.36
C ALA A 381 25.16 17.09 -0.38
N ILE A 382 23.92 17.39 -0.06
CA ILE A 382 23.07 16.62 0.86
C ILE A 382 21.97 15.98 0.02
N ASP A 383 21.93 14.65 0.02
CA ASP A 383 20.97 13.86 -0.77
C ASP A 383 19.54 13.98 -0.22
N LEU A 384 18.62 14.52 -1.02
CA LEU A 384 17.20 14.65 -0.71
C LEU A 384 16.36 13.54 -1.37
N SER A 385 16.97 12.44 -1.78
CA SER A 385 16.30 11.30 -2.41
C SER A 385 15.21 10.69 -1.53
N ILE A 386 14.21 10.10 -2.19
CA ILE A 386 13.02 9.54 -1.57
C ILE A 386 13.25 8.46 -0.49
N SER A 387 14.42 7.81 -0.45
CA SER A 387 14.80 6.88 0.62
C SER A 387 14.89 7.58 1.97
N ASN A 388 15.19 8.87 2.00
CA ASN A 388 15.45 9.63 3.23
C ASN A 388 14.19 10.20 3.89
N TRP A 389 13.04 10.16 3.20
CA TRP A 389 11.84 10.92 3.58
C TRP A 389 10.84 10.20 4.49
N GLY A 390 11.08 8.95 4.87
CA GLY A 390 10.21 8.18 5.78
C GLY A 390 8.70 8.43 5.62
N THR A 391 7.99 8.52 6.75
CA THR A 391 6.56 8.91 6.80
C THR A 391 6.34 10.38 7.09
N SER A 392 7.38 11.12 7.50
CA SER A 392 7.29 12.54 7.87
C SER A 392 6.87 13.42 6.70
N SER A 393 6.07 14.45 6.94
CA SER A 393 5.65 15.42 5.92
C SER A 393 6.75 16.41 5.54
N THR A 394 7.76 16.55 6.40
CA THR A 394 8.91 17.43 6.24
C THR A 394 10.21 16.68 6.51
N LEU A 395 11.25 17.07 5.78
CA LEU A 395 12.62 16.61 5.98
C LEU A 395 13.46 17.77 6.48
N SER A 396 13.98 17.66 7.70
CA SER A 396 14.92 18.62 8.26
C SER A 396 16.32 18.31 7.76
N VAL A 397 16.98 19.32 7.21
CA VAL A 397 18.38 19.29 6.78
C VAL A 397 19.15 20.24 7.68
N SER A 398 20.27 19.78 8.22
CA SER A 398 21.16 20.63 9.01
C SER A 398 22.59 20.54 8.49
N ALA A 399 23.33 21.65 8.59
CA ALA A 399 24.74 21.69 8.25
C ALA A 399 25.49 22.67 9.16
N MET A 400 26.74 22.35 9.47
CA MET A 400 27.67 23.24 10.15
C MET A 400 29.09 23.02 9.61
N ALA A 401 29.93 24.04 9.67
CA ALA A 401 31.37 23.91 9.48
C ALA A 401 32.01 23.72 10.86
N LYS A 402 32.65 22.57 11.06
CA LYS A 402 33.32 22.21 12.31
C LYS A 402 34.82 22.43 12.16
N SER A 403 35.43 23.06 13.14
CA SER A 403 36.87 23.23 13.23
C SER A 403 37.55 21.98 13.76
N HIS A 404 38.70 21.64 13.17
CA HIS A 404 39.66 20.66 13.70
C HIS A 404 40.84 21.35 14.41
N LYS A 405 40.94 22.68 14.29
CA LYS A 405 41.99 23.52 14.86
C LYS A 405 41.32 24.69 15.58
N GLU A 406 40.95 24.46 16.83
CA GLU A 406 40.21 25.42 17.67
C GLU A 406 41.00 26.72 17.88
N ASP A 407 42.33 26.66 17.81
CA ASP A 407 43.20 27.85 17.86
C ASP A 407 43.01 28.76 16.62
N TYR A 408 42.50 28.24 15.49
CA TYR A 408 42.39 28.96 14.21
C TYR A 408 40.96 29.38 13.91
N TYR A 409 40.02 28.46 14.16
CA TYR A 409 38.63 28.65 13.80
C TYR A 409 37.69 28.22 14.91
N ALA A 410 36.64 29.02 15.10
CA ALA A 410 35.46 28.62 15.85
C ALA A 410 34.42 28.02 14.90
N ASP A 411 33.67 27.03 15.39
CA ASP A 411 32.59 26.36 14.67
C ASP A 411 31.55 27.36 14.15
N SER A 412 30.99 27.10 12.97
CA SER A 412 29.87 27.91 12.48
C SER A 412 28.59 27.61 13.26
N PRO A 413 27.66 28.58 13.40
CA PRO A 413 26.30 28.29 13.84
C PRO A 413 25.65 27.21 12.96
N VAL A 414 24.82 26.36 13.56
CA VAL A 414 24.09 25.33 12.82
C VAL A 414 23.05 25.98 11.91
N GLN A 415 23.14 25.72 10.62
CA GLN A 415 22.13 26.12 9.64
C GLN A 415 21.12 24.99 9.46
N THR A 416 19.84 25.33 9.38
CA THR A 416 18.76 24.36 9.17
C THR A 416 17.87 24.78 8.01
N LEU A 417 17.52 23.82 7.15
CA LEU A 417 16.55 23.95 6.08
C LEU A 417 15.46 22.90 6.28
N SER A 418 14.19 23.29 6.14
CA SER A 418 13.07 22.35 6.17
C SER A 418 12.48 22.23 4.77
N VAL A 419 12.50 21.02 4.20
CA VAL A 419 11.92 20.73 2.89
C VAL A 419 10.61 19.99 3.10
N ALA A 420 9.52 20.42 2.46
CA ALA A 420 8.20 19.80 2.60
C ALA A 420 7.86 18.85 1.43
N LYS A 421 7.04 17.83 1.69
CA LYS A 421 6.41 17.01 0.65
C LYS A 421 5.30 17.81 -0.03
N THR A 422 5.34 17.90 -1.35
CA THR A 422 4.21 18.35 -2.17
C THR A 422 3.42 17.14 -2.63
N LEU A 423 2.20 16.97 -2.09
CA LEU A 423 1.35 15.82 -2.36
C LEU A 423 0.83 15.83 -3.80
N THR A 424 1.00 14.71 -4.51
CA THR A 424 0.41 14.52 -5.85
C THR A 424 -0.99 13.92 -5.72
N ALA A 425 -2.01 14.59 -6.27
CA ALA A 425 -3.38 14.08 -6.25
C ALA A 425 -3.61 12.99 -7.32
N LEU A 426 -4.21 11.87 -6.91
CA LEU A 426 -4.53 10.76 -7.81
C LEU A 426 -5.96 10.88 -8.35
N ALA A 427 -6.19 10.43 -9.58
CA ALA A 427 -7.51 10.43 -10.21
C ALA A 427 -8.35 9.22 -9.79
N ALA A 428 -9.67 9.38 -9.76
CA ALA A 428 -10.59 8.29 -9.44
C ALA A 428 -10.46 7.16 -10.48
N PRO A 429 -10.57 5.89 -10.05
CA PRO A 429 -10.60 4.79 -10.99
C PRO A 429 -11.97 4.72 -11.69
N SER A 430 -12.03 4.02 -12.81
CA SER A 430 -13.28 3.64 -13.47
C SER A 430 -13.63 2.19 -13.13
N ILE A 431 -14.92 1.91 -12.94
CA ILE A 431 -15.43 0.56 -12.67
C ILE A 431 -16.31 0.14 -13.85
N SER A 432 -16.04 -1.04 -14.40
CA SER A 432 -16.78 -1.62 -15.53
C SER A 432 -17.25 -3.04 -15.18
N PRO A 433 -18.52 -3.41 -15.43
CA PRO A 433 -19.58 -2.58 -16.04
C PRO A 433 -20.02 -1.42 -15.14
N ALA A 434 -20.38 -0.28 -15.73
CA ALA A 434 -20.79 0.91 -14.97
C ALA A 434 -22.20 0.80 -14.35
N THR A 435 -23.00 -0.14 -14.86
CA THR A 435 -24.33 -0.53 -14.37
C THR A 435 -24.55 -1.99 -14.71
N GLY A 436 -25.42 -2.69 -13.98
CA GLY A 436 -25.79 -4.07 -14.33
C GLY A 436 -26.46 -4.83 -13.20
N GLN A 437 -26.77 -6.10 -13.46
CA GLN A 437 -27.21 -7.04 -12.42
C GLN A 437 -25.99 -7.73 -11.81
N ARG A 438 -26.06 -8.06 -10.52
CA ARG A 438 -25.03 -8.86 -9.86
C ARG A 438 -25.01 -10.25 -10.48
N SER A 439 -23.88 -10.62 -11.08
CA SER A 439 -23.63 -11.95 -11.62
C SER A 439 -22.23 -12.41 -11.24
N ALA A 440 -22.09 -13.66 -10.80
CA ALA A 440 -20.79 -14.26 -10.53
C ALA A 440 -20.00 -14.59 -11.81
N LEU A 441 -20.65 -14.50 -12.98
CA LEU A 441 -20.07 -14.79 -14.29
C LEU A 441 -19.54 -13.53 -14.99
N VAL A 442 -19.87 -12.34 -14.50
CA VAL A 442 -19.40 -11.06 -15.04
C VAL A 442 -18.29 -10.50 -14.15
N ALA A 443 -17.07 -10.49 -14.67
CA ALA A 443 -15.93 -9.91 -13.96
C ALA A 443 -16.07 -8.39 -13.88
N VAL A 444 -15.95 -7.85 -12.67
CA VAL A 444 -15.84 -6.40 -12.43
C VAL A 444 -14.39 -6.01 -12.67
N THR A 445 -14.18 -5.08 -13.59
CA THR A 445 -12.87 -4.52 -13.92
C THR A 445 -12.76 -3.13 -13.35
N ILE A 446 -11.71 -2.87 -12.57
CA ILE A 446 -11.39 -1.53 -12.07
C ILE A 446 -10.12 -1.06 -12.74
N THR A 447 -10.18 0.11 -13.40
CA THR A 447 -9.08 0.68 -14.18
C THR A 447 -8.69 2.05 -13.64
N ALA A 448 -7.44 2.21 -13.23
CA ALA A 448 -6.86 3.50 -12.87
C ALA A 448 -6.44 4.29 -14.12
N SER A 449 -6.49 5.61 -14.04
CA SER A 449 -6.13 6.52 -15.13
C SER A 449 -5.45 7.78 -14.59
N GLY A 450 -4.90 8.60 -15.50
CA GLY A 450 -4.24 9.85 -15.15
C GLY A 450 -2.78 9.68 -14.68
N THR A 451 -2.32 10.61 -13.86
CA THR A 451 -0.96 10.62 -13.32
C THR A 451 -0.82 9.57 -12.22
N LEU A 452 -0.10 8.48 -12.49
CA LEU A 452 0.04 7.34 -11.60
C LEU A 452 1.52 7.11 -11.23
N PRO A 453 1.85 6.86 -9.96
CA PRO A 453 3.18 6.40 -9.59
C PRO A 453 3.40 4.93 -9.99
N ASP A 454 4.64 4.54 -10.23
CA ASP A 454 4.95 3.12 -10.43
C ASP A 454 4.69 2.33 -9.14
N GLY A 455 4.04 1.17 -9.27
CA GLY A 455 3.59 0.38 -8.11
C GLY A 455 2.40 0.96 -7.33
N PHE A 456 1.60 1.86 -7.93
CA PHE A 456 0.34 2.32 -7.34
C PHE A 456 -0.59 1.15 -6.96
N GLN A 457 -1.51 1.40 -6.02
CA GLN A 457 -2.41 0.38 -5.49
C GLN A 457 -3.87 0.79 -5.66
N ILE A 458 -4.76 -0.17 -5.93
CA ILE A 458 -6.21 0.04 -5.91
C ILE A 458 -6.77 -0.79 -4.77
N TYR A 459 -7.48 -0.13 -3.85
CA TYR A 459 -8.30 -0.84 -2.86
C TYR A 459 -9.77 -0.66 -3.19
N TYR A 460 -10.53 -1.73 -2.98
CA TYR A 460 -11.96 -1.74 -3.21
C TYR A 460 -12.70 -2.46 -2.09
N THR A 461 -13.97 -2.16 -1.95
CA THR A 461 -14.91 -2.79 -1.02
C THR A 461 -16.12 -3.28 -1.81
N GLN A 462 -16.77 -4.33 -1.31
CA GLN A 462 -17.97 -4.92 -1.91
C GLN A 462 -19.23 -4.66 -1.07
N ASP A 463 -19.08 -4.16 0.16
CA ASP A 463 -20.14 -3.90 1.12
C ASP A 463 -20.67 -2.44 1.08
N GLY A 464 -20.21 -1.64 0.11
CA GLY A 464 -20.56 -0.23 -0.02
C GLY A 464 -19.87 0.70 0.99
N THR A 465 -18.98 0.21 1.86
CA THR A 465 -18.14 1.07 2.70
C THR A 465 -17.09 1.78 1.85
N ASP A 466 -16.70 3.00 2.20
CA ASP A 466 -15.59 3.64 1.51
C ASP A 466 -14.27 2.99 1.95
N PRO A 467 -13.36 2.56 1.05
CA PRO A 467 -11.99 2.17 1.42
C PRO A 467 -11.29 3.20 2.34
N GLY A 468 -11.66 4.47 2.18
CA GLY A 468 -11.30 5.60 3.05
C GLY A 468 -9.93 6.18 2.75
N ALA A 469 -9.69 7.41 3.20
CA ALA A 469 -8.43 8.13 2.96
C ALA A 469 -7.84 8.61 4.29
N GLY A 470 -6.94 7.81 4.86
CA GLY A 470 -6.23 8.19 6.08
C GLY A 470 -5.21 9.30 5.84
N SER A 471 -4.81 9.99 6.90
CA SER A 471 -3.75 11.03 6.87
C SER A 471 -2.39 10.49 6.42
N SER A 472 -2.16 9.19 6.53
CA SER A 472 -0.96 8.49 6.02
C SER A 472 -1.03 8.13 4.54
N GLY A 473 -2.13 8.46 3.84
CA GLY A 473 -2.36 8.06 2.46
C GLY A 473 -2.76 6.59 2.30
N ARG A 474 -3.12 5.91 3.39
CA ARG A 474 -3.54 4.49 3.40
C ARG A 474 -5.07 4.32 3.48
N PRO A 475 -5.60 3.17 3.03
CA PRO A 475 -6.99 2.80 3.32
C PRO A 475 -7.22 2.72 4.83
N THR A 476 -8.42 3.09 5.26
CA THR A 476 -8.82 3.11 6.69
C THR A 476 -9.89 2.08 7.01
N SER A 477 -10.62 1.61 6.00
CA SER A 477 -11.63 0.57 6.15
C SER A 477 -10.99 -0.81 6.27
N ALA A 478 -11.41 -1.59 7.27
CA ALA A 478 -11.03 -3.00 7.41
C ALA A 478 -11.62 -3.89 6.30
N ALA A 479 -12.68 -3.44 5.62
CA ALA A 479 -13.28 -4.13 4.48
C ALA A 479 -12.53 -3.86 3.16
N ALA A 480 -11.54 -2.96 3.16
CA ALA A 480 -10.79 -2.61 1.95
C ALA A 480 -9.88 -3.77 1.53
N THR A 481 -10.10 -4.28 0.33
CA THR A 481 -9.33 -5.37 -0.27
C THR A 481 -8.42 -4.82 -1.37
N LEU A 482 -7.16 -5.25 -1.39
CA LEU A 482 -6.20 -4.88 -2.44
C LEU A 482 -6.55 -5.61 -3.75
N LEU A 483 -6.67 -4.86 -4.85
CA LEU A 483 -6.92 -5.42 -6.17
C LEU A 483 -5.61 -5.82 -6.87
N ALA A 484 -5.56 -7.04 -7.39
CA ALA A 484 -4.43 -7.50 -8.21
C ALA A 484 -4.51 -6.91 -9.63
N LEU A 485 -3.48 -6.16 -10.04
CA LEU A 485 -3.44 -5.45 -11.34
C LEU A 485 -2.70 -6.19 -12.47
N GLY A 486 -2.08 -7.34 -12.19
CA GLY A 486 -1.37 -8.14 -13.20
C GLY A 486 -0.24 -7.41 -13.95
N GLY A 487 0.31 -6.34 -13.38
CA GLY A 487 1.35 -5.50 -14.01
C GLY A 487 0.83 -4.40 -14.95
N GLY A 488 -0.49 -4.25 -15.10
CA GLY A 488 -1.13 -3.18 -15.87
C GLY A 488 -1.78 -2.10 -15.00
N THR A 489 -2.64 -1.29 -15.62
CA THR A 489 -3.41 -0.25 -14.91
C THR A 489 -4.81 -0.69 -14.44
N SER A 490 -5.16 -1.94 -14.72
CA SER A 490 -6.48 -2.51 -14.46
C SER A 490 -6.38 -3.85 -13.75
N GLY A 491 -7.27 -4.08 -12.80
CA GLY A 491 -7.45 -5.39 -12.17
C GLY A 491 -8.89 -5.87 -12.31
N THR A 492 -9.08 -7.18 -12.25
CA THR A 492 -10.41 -7.80 -12.31
C THR A 492 -10.66 -8.63 -11.07
N PHE A 493 -11.90 -8.61 -10.60
CA PHE A 493 -12.39 -9.56 -9.62
C PHE A 493 -13.80 -9.99 -9.99
N THR A 494 -14.17 -11.20 -9.60
CA THR A 494 -15.54 -11.67 -9.67
C THR A 494 -16.17 -11.47 -8.31
N PRO A 495 -17.31 -10.76 -8.19
CA PRO A 495 -18.01 -10.65 -6.92
C PRO A 495 -18.30 -12.04 -6.32
N GLU A 496 -18.10 -12.21 -5.02
CA GLU A 496 -18.37 -13.49 -4.36
C GLU A 496 -19.86 -13.85 -4.50
N SER A 497 -20.15 -15.10 -4.86
CA SER A 497 -21.52 -15.60 -4.99
C SER A 497 -22.12 -15.90 -3.62
N GLY A 498 -23.32 -15.38 -3.33
CA GLY A 498 -24.10 -15.76 -2.15
C GLY A 498 -24.67 -14.62 -1.30
N GLY A 499 -24.36 -13.36 -1.59
CA GLY A 499 -25.03 -12.25 -0.89
C GLY A 499 -26.46 -12.08 -1.40
N THR A 500 -27.44 -12.10 -0.51
CA THR A 500 -28.81 -11.70 -0.83
C THR A 500 -28.88 -10.18 -0.86
N GLY A 501 -28.87 -9.55 -2.03
CA GLY A 501 -29.05 -8.09 -2.15
C GLY A 501 -28.20 -7.39 -3.22
N GLU A 502 -28.36 -6.07 -3.24
CA GLU A 502 -27.61 -5.13 -4.07
C GLU A 502 -26.11 -5.14 -3.68
N LEU A 503 -25.22 -5.19 -4.67
CA LEU A 503 -23.77 -5.19 -4.49
C LEU A 503 -23.23 -3.78 -4.82
N THR A 504 -22.76 -3.04 -3.83
CA THR A 504 -22.13 -1.74 -4.04
C THR A 504 -20.61 -1.89 -3.99
N VAL A 505 -19.97 -1.72 -5.15
CA VAL A 505 -18.52 -1.69 -5.26
C VAL A 505 -18.04 -0.25 -5.12
N LYS A 506 -17.16 0.01 -4.15
CA LYS A 506 -16.44 1.28 -4.03
C LYS A 506 -14.96 1.06 -4.18
N ALA A 507 -14.27 1.92 -4.92
CA ALA A 507 -12.84 1.79 -5.17
C ALA A 507 -12.09 3.13 -5.12
N ARG A 508 -10.84 3.09 -4.67
CA ARG A 508 -9.91 4.23 -4.63
C ARG A 508 -8.51 3.81 -5.07
N VAL A 509 -7.78 4.77 -5.64
CA VAL A 509 -6.36 4.63 -6.00
C VAL A 509 -5.49 5.27 -4.93
N TYR A 510 -4.42 4.58 -4.56
CA TYR A 510 -3.46 4.95 -3.53
C TYR A 510 -2.04 4.94 -4.11
N GLY A 511 -1.14 5.66 -3.43
CA GLY A 511 0.29 5.62 -3.74
C GLY A 511 0.92 4.24 -3.48
N PRO A 512 2.19 4.06 -3.86
CA PRO A 512 2.89 2.80 -3.67
C PRO A 512 3.11 2.49 -2.19
N SER A 513 3.18 1.19 -1.86
CA SER A 513 3.41 0.73 -0.49
C SER A 513 4.68 1.34 0.11
N GLY A 514 4.56 1.94 1.29
CA GLY A 514 5.63 2.65 2.00
C GLY A 514 5.92 4.07 1.51
N LYS A 515 5.26 4.53 0.44
CA LYS A 515 5.38 5.88 -0.14
C LYS A 515 4.03 6.58 -0.26
N GLU A 516 3.00 6.09 0.42
CA GLU A 516 1.63 6.59 0.35
C GLU A 516 1.52 8.06 0.81
N SER A 517 2.35 8.46 1.78
CA SER A 517 2.43 9.83 2.31
C SER A 517 2.87 10.91 1.30
N TRP A 518 3.23 10.53 0.07
CA TRP A 518 3.54 11.44 -1.03
C TRP A 518 2.34 11.77 -1.92
N PHE A 519 1.19 11.13 -1.68
CA PHE A 519 0.03 11.22 -2.55
C PHE A 519 -1.23 11.55 -1.75
N THR A 520 -2.13 12.28 -2.40
CA THR A 520 -3.51 12.38 -1.94
C THR A 520 -4.30 11.25 -2.62
N PRO A 521 -4.88 10.30 -1.85
CA PRO A 521 -5.70 9.23 -2.41
C PRO A 521 -6.82 9.77 -3.30
N SER A 522 -7.17 9.04 -4.35
CA SER A 522 -8.21 9.48 -5.29
C SER A 522 -9.56 9.64 -4.60
N SER A 523 -10.49 10.40 -5.22
CA SER A 523 -11.90 10.30 -4.86
C SER A 523 -12.44 8.88 -5.08
N VAL A 524 -13.54 8.54 -4.40
CA VAL A 524 -14.15 7.21 -4.47
C VAL A 524 -14.95 7.05 -5.75
N ALA A 525 -14.66 5.99 -6.51
CA ALA A 525 -15.54 5.50 -7.56
C ALA A 525 -16.59 4.57 -6.94
N THR A 526 -17.86 4.70 -7.33
CA THR A 526 -18.95 3.89 -6.79
C THR A 526 -19.79 3.36 -7.95
N VAL A 527 -20.03 2.05 -7.97
CA VAL A 527 -21.00 1.40 -8.84
C VAL A 527 -21.83 0.44 -8.03
N THR A 528 -23.12 0.37 -8.34
CA THR A 528 -24.03 -0.53 -7.66
C THR A 528 -24.70 -1.48 -8.64
N TYR A 529 -24.62 -2.77 -8.34
CA TYR A 529 -25.19 -3.85 -9.12
C TYR A 529 -26.46 -4.37 -8.44
N THR A 530 -27.56 -4.37 -9.17
CA THR A 530 -28.88 -4.76 -8.63
C THR A 530 -29.01 -6.28 -8.55
N SER A 531 -29.77 -6.79 -7.58
CA SER A 531 -30.11 -8.22 -7.51
C SER A 531 -31.01 -8.63 -8.69
N ALA A 532 -30.87 -9.88 -9.18
CA ALA A 532 -31.81 -10.47 -10.13
C ALA A 532 -33.25 -10.39 -9.57
N SER A 533 -34.11 -9.63 -10.24
CA SER A 533 -35.29 -9.00 -9.63
C SER A 533 -36.54 -9.88 -9.52
N SER A 534 -36.45 -11.20 -9.31
CA SER A 534 -37.69 -12.01 -9.25
C SER A 534 -37.60 -13.35 -8.51
N GLY A 535 -36.43 -13.75 -7.99
CA GLY A 535 -36.23 -15.12 -7.50
C GLY A 535 -36.36 -16.19 -8.61
N ILE A 536 -36.46 -15.76 -9.87
CA ILE A 536 -36.49 -16.64 -11.03
C ILE A 536 -35.04 -16.89 -11.47
N PRO A 537 -34.63 -18.15 -11.64
CA PRO A 537 -33.29 -18.48 -12.09
C PRO A 537 -32.94 -17.90 -13.46
N GLU A 538 -31.68 -17.51 -13.64
CA GLU A 538 -31.07 -17.26 -14.94
C GLU A 538 -31.25 -18.49 -15.83
N GLY A 539 -31.74 -18.29 -17.05
CA GLY A 539 -32.20 -19.42 -17.84
C GLY A 539 -33.19 -19.11 -18.95
N ALA A 540 -33.83 -20.19 -19.39
CA ALA A 540 -34.88 -20.17 -20.40
C ALA A 540 -36.23 -20.58 -19.81
N LEU A 541 -37.28 -19.81 -20.12
CA LEU A 541 -38.69 -20.14 -19.84
C LEU A 541 -39.33 -20.70 -21.12
N VAL A 542 -39.73 -21.97 -21.08
CA VAL A 542 -40.10 -22.70 -22.30
C VAL A 542 -41.41 -23.47 -22.16
N GLY A 543 -42.20 -23.54 -23.23
CA GLY A 543 -43.32 -24.49 -23.30
C GLY A 543 -42.84 -25.91 -23.61
N ASN A 544 -41.83 -26.02 -24.47
CA ASN A 544 -41.16 -27.25 -24.84
C ASN A 544 -39.68 -26.97 -25.15
N ALA A 545 -38.80 -27.93 -24.90
CA ALA A 545 -37.41 -27.83 -25.31
C ALA A 545 -36.82 -29.18 -25.76
N SER A 546 -35.99 -29.12 -26.81
CA SER A 546 -35.16 -30.21 -27.33
C SER A 546 -33.70 -29.82 -27.16
N VAL A 547 -32.98 -30.54 -26.28
CA VAL A 547 -31.59 -30.24 -25.94
C VAL A 547 -30.68 -31.34 -26.49
N ASN A 548 -29.74 -30.94 -27.35
CA ASN A 548 -28.77 -31.81 -28.01
C ASN A 548 -27.31 -31.40 -27.76
N GLY A 549 -27.06 -30.20 -27.23
CA GLY A 549 -25.72 -29.67 -26.94
C GLY A 549 -25.52 -29.32 -25.47
N THR A 550 -24.48 -28.52 -25.22
CA THR A 550 -24.18 -27.96 -23.89
C THR A 550 -24.68 -26.54 -23.77
N PHE A 551 -25.42 -26.23 -22.70
CA PHE A 551 -25.73 -24.85 -22.35
C PHE A 551 -25.55 -24.56 -20.87
N TYR A 552 -25.35 -23.29 -20.55
CA TYR A 552 -25.23 -22.78 -19.18
C TYR A 552 -26.54 -22.14 -18.74
N GLY A 553 -26.96 -22.37 -17.49
CA GLY A 553 -28.16 -21.79 -16.89
C GLY A 553 -29.33 -22.77 -16.77
N SER A 554 -30.44 -22.30 -16.18
CA SER A 554 -31.58 -23.15 -15.83
C SER A 554 -32.61 -23.28 -16.95
N LEU A 555 -33.36 -24.38 -16.95
CA LEU A 555 -34.47 -24.62 -17.88
C LEU A 555 -35.78 -24.72 -17.11
N ILE A 556 -36.71 -23.81 -17.40
CA ILE A 556 -37.98 -23.68 -16.69
C ILE A 556 -39.10 -24.01 -17.66
N TYR A 557 -39.80 -25.13 -17.44
CA TYR A 557 -40.95 -25.51 -18.26
C TYR A 557 -42.24 -24.84 -17.76
N THR A 558 -43.13 -24.47 -18.67
CA THR A 558 -44.45 -23.90 -18.35
C THR A 558 -45.55 -24.50 -19.23
N ASN A 559 -46.78 -24.54 -18.70
CA ASN A 559 -47.98 -25.03 -19.37
C ASN A 559 -48.96 -23.90 -19.75
N GLU A 560 -48.54 -22.64 -19.72
CA GLU A 560 -49.45 -21.50 -19.84
C GLU A 560 -50.01 -21.27 -21.26
N LYS A 561 -49.24 -21.58 -22.32
CA LYS A 561 -49.63 -21.33 -23.72
C LYS A 561 -50.01 -22.59 -24.50
N GLY A 562 -50.39 -23.66 -23.80
CA GLY A 562 -50.82 -24.93 -24.38
C GLY A 562 -50.51 -26.11 -23.46
N ASN A 563 -50.94 -27.31 -23.87
CA ASN A 563 -50.55 -28.53 -23.17
C ASN A 563 -49.03 -28.72 -23.30
N LEU A 564 -48.36 -28.98 -22.17
CA LEU A 564 -47.00 -29.50 -22.21
C LEU A 564 -46.97 -30.72 -23.15
N PRO A 565 -45.86 -30.93 -23.88
CA PRO A 565 -45.70 -32.13 -24.67
C PRO A 565 -45.88 -33.36 -23.77
N SER A 566 -46.55 -34.39 -24.28
CA SER A 566 -46.73 -35.66 -23.56
C SER A 566 -45.39 -36.34 -23.22
N TYR A 567 -44.33 -35.93 -23.92
CA TYR A 567 -42.99 -36.47 -23.82
C TYR A 567 -41.91 -35.39 -24.00
N ILE A 568 -40.99 -35.28 -23.05
CA ILE A 568 -39.79 -34.43 -23.13
C ILE A 568 -38.56 -35.33 -23.17
N ASN A 569 -37.62 -35.05 -24.08
CA ASN A 569 -36.43 -35.88 -24.29
C ASN A 569 -35.15 -35.08 -24.14
N PHE A 570 -34.26 -35.53 -23.26
CA PHE A 570 -32.87 -35.09 -23.21
C PHE A 570 -32.00 -36.11 -23.94
N ASN A 571 -31.43 -35.72 -25.07
CA ASN A 571 -30.68 -36.63 -25.94
C ASN A 571 -29.29 -36.96 -25.38
N SER A 572 -28.67 -38.03 -25.89
CA SER A 572 -27.29 -38.41 -25.51
C SER A 572 -26.32 -37.26 -25.82
N GLY A 573 -25.53 -36.84 -24.82
CA GLY A 573 -24.58 -35.73 -24.94
C GLY A 573 -25.14 -34.35 -24.58
N SER A 574 -26.45 -34.25 -24.28
CA SER A 574 -27.04 -33.00 -23.77
C SER A 574 -26.48 -32.68 -22.38
N THR A 575 -26.04 -31.43 -22.18
CA THR A 575 -25.47 -31.00 -20.90
C THR A 575 -26.10 -29.68 -20.45
N ILE A 576 -26.68 -29.70 -19.24
CA ILE A 576 -27.12 -28.50 -18.52
C ILE A 576 -26.05 -28.20 -17.48
N ALA A 577 -25.23 -27.19 -17.76
CA ALA A 577 -24.16 -26.72 -16.90
C ALA A 577 -24.65 -25.58 -16.01
N GLN A 578 -24.20 -25.55 -14.75
CA GLN A 578 -24.47 -24.45 -13.81
C GLN A 578 -25.96 -24.07 -13.71
N GLY A 579 -26.86 -25.06 -13.77
CA GLY A 579 -28.27 -24.81 -13.93
C GLY A 579 -29.15 -25.96 -13.46
N ASN A 580 -30.37 -25.61 -13.09
CA ASN A 580 -31.40 -26.55 -12.63
C ASN A 580 -32.49 -26.73 -13.69
N VAL A 581 -33.26 -27.81 -13.58
CA VAL A 581 -34.43 -28.05 -14.43
C VAL A 581 -35.69 -27.99 -13.59
N TYR A 582 -36.66 -27.19 -14.00
CA TYR A 582 -37.93 -27.01 -13.31
C TYR A 582 -39.07 -27.54 -14.16
N PHE A 583 -39.78 -28.52 -13.62
CA PHE A 583 -40.95 -29.14 -14.24
C PHE A 583 -42.21 -28.77 -13.47
N PRO A 584 -43.27 -28.27 -14.14
CA PRO A 584 -44.59 -28.16 -13.55
C PRO A 584 -45.24 -29.55 -13.42
N GLY A 585 -46.13 -29.71 -12.45
CA GLY A 585 -46.80 -31.01 -12.26
C GLY A 585 -45.88 -32.11 -11.73
N LEU A 586 -46.30 -33.36 -11.88
CA LEU A 586 -45.57 -34.53 -11.39
C LEU A 586 -45.19 -35.46 -12.56
N PRO A 587 -44.14 -35.13 -13.33
CA PRO A 587 -43.72 -35.98 -14.44
C PRO A 587 -43.11 -37.29 -13.98
N LYS A 588 -43.32 -38.34 -14.78
CA LYS A 588 -42.59 -39.60 -14.68
C LYS A 588 -41.21 -39.42 -15.31
N LEU A 589 -40.17 -39.45 -14.49
CA LEU A 589 -38.78 -39.40 -14.95
C LEU A 589 -38.32 -40.81 -15.34
N VAL A 590 -37.82 -40.97 -16.57
CA VAL A 590 -37.28 -42.21 -17.12
C VAL A 590 -35.81 -41.99 -17.45
N PHE A 591 -34.95 -42.86 -16.93
CA PHE A 591 -33.51 -42.77 -17.12
C PHE A 591 -33.02 -43.97 -17.93
N ASN A 592 -32.47 -43.73 -19.11
CA ASN A 592 -31.82 -44.77 -19.93
C ASN A 592 -30.33 -44.90 -19.56
N GLY A 593 -30.02 -44.82 -18.27
CA GLY A 593 -28.68 -44.80 -17.66
C GLY A 593 -28.78 -44.68 -16.14
N SER A 594 -27.66 -44.58 -15.42
CA SER A 594 -27.71 -44.40 -13.96
C SER A 594 -28.15 -42.97 -13.61
N GLU A 595 -29.16 -42.83 -12.74
CA GLU A 595 -29.64 -41.53 -12.27
C GLU A 595 -28.51 -40.67 -11.72
N SER A 596 -27.58 -41.25 -10.95
CA SER A 596 -26.47 -40.51 -10.33
C SER A 596 -25.42 -40.01 -11.34
N SER A 597 -25.38 -40.59 -12.54
CA SER A 597 -24.52 -40.14 -13.64
C SER A 597 -25.21 -39.10 -14.52
N ILE A 598 -26.54 -39.09 -14.53
CA ILE A 598 -27.36 -38.17 -15.33
C ILE A 598 -27.65 -36.89 -14.53
N ILE A 599 -28.02 -36.99 -13.26
CA ILE A 599 -28.28 -35.86 -12.38
C ILE A 599 -27.20 -35.84 -11.30
N LEU A 600 -26.29 -34.87 -11.38
CA LEU A 600 -25.21 -34.75 -10.38
C LEU A 600 -25.75 -34.20 -9.06
N GLY A 601 -26.82 -33.38 -9.10
CA GLY A 601 -27.53 -32.90 -7.92
C GLY A 601 -26.82 -31.76 -7.18
N ARG A 602 -25.90 -31.07 -7.84
CA ARG A 602 -25.26 -29.88 -7.27
C ARG A 602 -26.32 -28.81 -7.04
N GLN A 603 -26.26 -28.13 -5.91
CA GLN A 603 -27.22 -27.09 -5.61
C GLN A 603 -26.75 -25.80 -6.26
N TYR A 604 -27.57 -25.19 -7.13
CA TYR A 604 -27.29 -23.89 -7.71
C TYR A 604 -28.30 -22.84 -7.24
N ASN A 605 -27.84 -21.62 -6.97
CA ASN A 605 -28.65 -20.44 -6.72
C ASN A 605 -29.34 -19.95 -8.01
N SER A 606 -30.21 -18.94 -7.89
CA SER A 606 -30.91 -18.34 -9.05
C SER A 606 -29.96 -17.65 -10.05
N ASP A 607 -28.76 -17.27 -9.65
CA ASP A 607 -27.71 -16.69 -10.51
C ASP A 607 -26.76 -17.76 -11.11
N GLY A 608 -27.11 -19.05 -11.00
CA GLY A 608 -26.30 -20.16 -11.53
C GLY A 608 -25.10 -20.56 -10.67
N THR A 609 -24.94 -19.98 -9.47
CA THR A 609 -23.78 -20.24 -8.61
C THR A 609 -23.95 -21.49 -7.74
N GLU A 610 -22.91 -22.31 -7.61
CA GLU A 610 -22.96 -23.56 -6.83
C GLU A 610 -22.91 -23.28 -5.32
N VAL A 611 -23.80 -23.90 -4.56
CA VAL A 611 -23.85 -23.86 -3.10
C VAL A 611 -23.00 -25.00 -2.56
N VAL A 612 -21.88 -24.66 -1.92
CA VAL A 612 -20.93 -25.63 -1.34
C VAL A 612 -20.68 -25.31 0.15
N PRO A 613 -20.98 -26.23 1.09
CA PRO A 613 -21.61 -27.54 0.87
C PRO A 613 -23.11 -27.40 0.54
N ALA A 614 -23.64 -28.32 -0.27
CA ALA A 614 -25.06 -28.32 -0.62
C ALA A 614 -25.93 -28.49 0.64
N THR A 615 -26.88 -27.58 0.86
CA THR A 615 -27.82 -27.61 1.98
C THR A 615 -28.87 -28.72 1.87
N ASP A 616 -29.12 -29.18 0.65
CA ASP A 616 -30.00 -30.31 0.36
C ASP A 616 -29.25 -31.29 -0.55
N THR A 617 -29.15 -32.55 -0.12
CA THR A 617 -28.40 -33.60 -0.82
C THR A 617 -29.24 -34.36 -1.85
N ARG A 618 -30.54 -34.08 -1.95
CA ARG A 618 -31.44 -34.71 -2.92
C ARG A 618 -31.17 -34.19 -4.33
N ARG A 619 -31.15 -35.11 -5.30
CA ARG A 619 -31.00 -34.83 -6.76
C ARG A 619 -32.32 -34.38 -7.40
N ILE A 620 -33.40 -35.04 -7.00
CA ILE A 620 -34.76 -34.77 -7.44
C ILE A 620 -35.54 -34.25 -6.24
N VAL A 621 -36.16 -33.09 -6.39
CA VAL A 621 -36.88 -32.41 -5.31
C VAL A 621 -38.29 -32.06 -5.78
N ASP A 622 -39.27 -32.44 -4.98
CA ASP A 622 -40.66 -32.04 -5.20
C ASP A 622 -40.93 -30.72 -4.49
N LEU A 623 -41.29 -29.69 -5.27
CA LEU A 623 -41.75 -28.41 -4.77
C LEU A 623 -43.24 -28.47 -4.38
N THR A 624 -43.78 -27.35 -3.91
CA THR A 624 -45.14 -27.26 -3.36
C THR A 624 -46.23 -27.01 -4.40
N GLY A 625 -45.91 -26.87 -5.69
CA GLY A 625 -46.87 -26.57 -6.75
C GLY A 625 -47.81 -27.72 -7.10
N ALA A 626 -48.59 -27.53 -8.17
CA ALA A 626 -49.61 -28.48 -8.61
C ALA A 626 -49.01 -29.85 -8.99
N THR A 627 -49.79 -30.91 -8.83
CA THR A 627 -49.43 -32.29 -9.22
C THR A 627 -49.78 -32.61 -10.67
N THR A 628 -50.63 -31.81 -11.29
CA THR A 628 -50.93 -31.84 -12.73
C THR A 628 -50.19 -30.73 -13.46
N PRO A 629 -49.80 -30.91 -14.72
CA PRO A 629 -50.06 -32.07 -15.58
C PRO A 629 -49.14 -33.28 -15.27
N VAL A 630 -49.54 -34.46 -15.75
CA VAL A 630 -48.75 -35.70 -15.67
C VAL A 630 -48.28 -36.05 -17.08
N TYR A 631 -46.97 -36.19 -17.25
CA TYR A 631 -46.32 -36.48 -18.54
C TYR A 631 -45.00 -37.21 -18.30
N GLN A 632 -44.33 -37.64 -19.37
CA GLN A 632 -43.05 -38.36 -19.27
C GLN A 632 -41.87 -37.47 -19.66
N VAL A 633 -40.78 -37.56 -18.88
CA VAL A 633 -39.48 -36.97 -19.21
C VAL A 633 -38.48 -38.11 -19.29
N THR A 634 -37.81 -38.26 -20.43
CA THR A 634 -36.74 -39.24 -20.59
C THR A 634 -35.39 -38.55 -20.67
N PHE A 635 -34.44 -39.03 -19.86
CA PHE A 635 -33.03 -38.71 -19.97
C PHE A 635 -32.30 -39.90 -20.61
N ASN A 636 -31.73 -39.69 -21.78
CA ASN A 636 -30.98 -40.74 -22.48
C ASN A 636 -29.58 -40.95 -21.88
N ASN A 637 -28.96 -42.09 -22.18
CA ASN A 637 -27.60 -42.37 -21.76
C ASN A 637 -26.65 -41.25 -22.23
N GLY A 638 -25.83 -40.70 -21.33
CA GLY A 638 -24.92 -39.60 -21.64
C GLY A 638 -25.54 -38.19 -21.59
N ALA A 639 -26.81 -38.03 -21.23
CA ALA A 639 -27.36 -36.73 -20.83
C ALA A 639 -26.87 -36.37 -19.42
N VAL A 640 -26.51 -35.11 -19.18
CA VAL A 640 -26.00 -34.63 -17.88
C VAL A 640 -26.70 -33.35 -17.45
N VAL A 641 -27.28 -33.37 -16.26
CA VAL A 641 -27.76 -32.21 -15.51
C VAL A 641 -26.84 -32.03 -14.31
N GLN A 642 -26.03 -30.99 -14.32
CA GLN A 642 -25.12 -30.73 -13.19
C GLN A 642 -25.91 -30.36 -11.93
N GLY A 643 -27.00 -29.61 -12.10
CA GLY A 643 -27.85 -29.16 -11.01
C GLY A 643 -28.86 -30.19 -10.53
N LYS A 644 -29.95 -29.67 -9.98
CA LYS A 644 -31.09 -30.45 -9.50
C LYS A 644 -32.24 -30.46 -10.49
N VAL A 645 -33.07 -31.49 -10.35
CA VAL A 645 -34.36 -31.57 -11.03
C VAL A 645 -35.47 -31.28 -10.03
N TYR A 646 -36.21 -30.21 -10.26
CA TYR A 646 -37.36 -29.83 -9.47
C TYR A 646 -38.64 -30.25 -10.20
N ARG A 647 -39.52 -30.97 -9.50
CA ARG A 647 -40.90 -31.25 -9.96
C ARG A 647 -41.88 -30.40 -9.15
N ARG A 648 -43.12 -30.29 -9.61
CA ARG A 648 -44.16 -29.46 -9.00
C ARG A 648 -43.74 -28.00 -8.87
N ALA A 649 -42.92 -27.51 -9.80
CA ALA A 649 -42.58 -26.10 -9.86
C ALA A 649 -43.83 -25.31 -10.26
N THR A 650 -44.05 -24.14 -9.66
CA THR A 650 -45.06 -23.19 -10.13
C THR A 650 -44.39 -22.30 -11.18
N PRO A 651 -44.69 -22.49 -12.48
CA PRO A 651 -44.01 -21.73 -13.51
C PRO A 651 -44.47 -20.26 -13.51
N PRO A 652 -43.57 -19.33 -13.81
CA PRO A 652 -43.96 -17.94 -14.03
C PRO A 652 -44.74 -17.78 -15.34
N ASN A 653 -45.56 -16.73 -15.40
CA ASN A 653 -46.35 -16.43 -16.58
C ASN A 653 -45.48 -15.81 -17.69
N MET A 654 -45.50 -16.39 -18.89
CA MET A 654 -44.96 -15.87 -20.13
C MET A 654 -45.53 -14.48 -20.45
N PRO A 655 -44.67 -13.55 -20.91
CA PRO A 655 -45.07 -12.23 -21.34
C PRO A 655 -45.91 -12.30 -22.62
N THR A 656 -46.78 -11.32 -22.83
CA THR A 656 -47.51 -11.13 -24.08
C THR A 656 -46.76 -10.15 -24.98
N VAL A 657 -46.46 -10.56 -26.22
CA VAL A 657 -45.87 -9.68 -27.23
C VAL A 657 -47.00 -9.14 -28.11
N THR A 658 -47.16 -7.81 -28.17
CA THR A 658 -48.12 -7.15 -29.07
C THR A 658 -47.58 -7.08 -30.49
N ALA A 659 -48.47 -7.02 -31.49
CA ALA A 659 -48.08 -6.85 -32.88
C ALA A 659 -47.23 -5.58 -33.07
N PRO A 660 -46.16 -5.62 -33.89
CA PRO A 660 -45.37 -4.43 -34.18
C PRO A 660 -46.23 -3.39 -34.92
N GLN A 661 -46.01 -2.12 -34.59
CA GLN A 661 -46.69 -1.02 -35.27
C GLN A 661 -46.23 -0.93 -36.73
N SER A 662 -47.19 -0.74 -37.64
CA SER A 662 -46.88 -0.56 -39.06
C SER A 662 -46.08 0.73 -39.30
N PRO A 663 -45.18 0.75 -40.30
CA PRO A 663 -44.46 1.96 -40.69
C PRO A 663 -45.41 3.08 -41.11
N THR A 664 -45.02 4.33 -40.89
CA THR A 664 -45.84 5.51 -41.23
C THR A 664 -45.74 5.93 -42.70
N ASN A 665 -44.82 5.33 -43.44
CA ASN A 665 -44.56 5.59 -44.85
C ASN A 665 -44.10 4.29 -45.54
N SER A 666 -43.79 4.37 -46.83
CA SER A 666 -43.29 3.23 -47.63
C SER A 666 -41.97 3.53 -48.34
N ASN A 667 -41.28 4.61 -47.97
CA ASN A 667 -40.06 5.06 -48.64
C ASN A 667 -38.90 4.10 -48.37
N THR A 668 -38.00 3.97 -49.34
CA THR A 668 -36.83 3.09 -49.25
C THR A 668 -35.54 3.89 -49.25
N TYR A 669 -34.67 3.62 -48.28
CA TYR A 669 -33.29 4.10 -48.24
C TYR A 669 -32.35 3.00 -48.73
N SER A 670 -31.53 3.30 -49.73
CA SER A 670 -30.52 2.37 -50.25
C SER A 670 -29.12 2.97 -50.07
N GLN A 671 -28.29 2.30 -49.28
CA GLN A 671 -26.90 2.69 -49.04
C GLN A 671 -25.96 1.74 -49.78
N ASN A 672 -25.16 2.29 -50.69
CA ASN A 672 -24.12 1.53 -51.38
C ASN A 672 -22.82 1.48 -50.57
N SER A 673 -22.40 2.58 -49.95
CA SER A 673 -21.21 2.68 -49.09
C SER A 673 -21.30 3.87 -48.12
N GLY A 674 -20.37 3.96 -47.16
CA GLY A 674 -20.19 5.14 -46.28
C GLY A 674 -20.87 5.04 -44.91
N THR A 675 -21.06 6.18 -44.25
CA THR A 675 -21.72 6.26 -42.93
C THR A 675 -22.96 7.13 -43.02
N ALA A 676 -24.10 6.66 -42.51
CA ALA A 676 -25.36 7.40 -42.53
C ALA A 676 -26.17 7.19 -41.24
N THR A 677 -27.04 8.16 -40.94
CA THR A 677 -28.07 8.05 -39.88
C THR A 677 -29.43 8.33 -40.50
N ILE A 678 -30.40 7.45 -40.29
CA ILE A 678 -31.73 7.57 -40.88
C ILE A 678 -32.84 7.43 -39.84
N SER A 679 -34.03 7.95 -40.19
CA SER A 679 -35.22 7.90 -39.36
C SER A 679 -36.36 7.15 -40.02
N ALA A 680 -37.05 6.35 -39.20
CA ALA A 680 -38.26 5.62 -39.58
C ALA A 680 -39.35 6.53 -40.17
N THR A 681 -39.41 7.79 -39.75
CA THR A 681 -40.35 8.80 -40.28
C THR A 681 -40.13 9.12 -41.75
N ASN A 682 -38.86 9.05 -42.20
CA ASN A 682 -38.49 9.39 -43.57
C ASN A 682 -38.37 8.16 -44.47
N TYR A 683 -37.91 7.04 -43.91
CA TYR A 683 -37.64 5.80 -44.62
C TYR A 683 -38.15 4.60 -43.82
N ALA A 684 -39.20 3.96 -44.32
CA ALA A 684 -39.72 2.72 -43.78
C ALA A 684 -38.85 1.52 -44.13
N ASN A 685 -38.33 1.46 -45.35
CA ASN A 685 -37.54 0.33 -45.84
C ASN A 685 -36.06 0.71 -46.00
N VAL A 686 -35.17 -0.25 -45.75
CA VAL A 686 -33.72 -0.02 -45.71
C VAL A 686 -32.99 -1.13 -46.44
N ASN A 687 -32.11 -0.76 -47.36
CA ASN A 687 -31.16 -1.65 -48.03
C ASN A 687 -29.74 -1.14 -47.78
N GLN A 688 -29.03 -1.78 -46.85
CA GLN A 688 -27.65 -1.45 -46.50
C GLN A 688 -26.71 -2.45 -47.17
N ASN A 689 -25.78 -1.96 -47.99
CA ASN A 689 -24.78 -2.77 -48.68
C ASN A 689 -23.40 -2.69 -48.00
N HIS A 690 -22.73 -1.54 -48.04
CA HIS A 690 -21.43 -1.34 -47.37
C HIS A 690 -21.43 -0.16 -46.41
N GLY A 691 -20.59 -0.22 -45.39
CA GLY A 691 -20.37 0.82 -44.39
C GLY A 691 -21.21 0.66 -43.12
N THR A 692 -21.42 1.79 -42.43
CA THR A 692 -22.10 1.84 -41.13
C THR A 692 -23.41 2.62 -41.22
N LEU A 693 -24.51 2.02 -40.82
CA LEU A 693 -25.83 2.65 -40.82
C LEU A 693 -26.40 2.73 -39.40
N THR A 694 -26.70 3.94 -38.94
CA THR A 694 -27.37 4.16 -37.65
C THR A 694 -28.88 4.34 -37.86
N LEU A 695 -29.69 3.54 -37.18
CA LEU A 695 -31.15 3.67 -37.20
C LEU A 695 -31.62 4.39 -35.94
N THR A 696 -32.36 5.47 -36.11
CA THR A 696 -33.04 6.12 -34.97
C THR A 696 -34.29 5.33 -34.55
N PRO A 697 -34.75 5.45 -33.30
CA PRO A 697 -35.92 4.69 -32.81
C PRO A 697 -37.17 4.93 -33.67
N GLY A 698 -37.95 3.87 -33.91
CA GLY A 698 -39.18 3.96 -34.70
C GLY A 698 -39.62 2.66 -35.38
N ASN A 699 -40.63 2.80 -36.25
CA ASN A 699 -41.31 1.67 -36.92
C ASN A 699 -40.82 1.52 -38.37
N TYR A 700 -40.07 0.46 -38.62
CA TYR A 700 -39.48 0.11 -39.90
C TYR A 700 -40.22 -1.08 -40.54
N GLY A 701 -40.27 -1.07 -41.86
CA GLY A 701 -40.79 -2.15 -42.69
C GLY A 701 -39.74 -3.24 -42.87
N GLN A 702 -39.19 -3.32 -44.07
CA GLN A 702 -38.12 -4.26 -44.40
C GLN A 702 -36.75 -3.62 -44.20
N VAL A 703 -35.88 -4.29 -43.44
CA VAL A 703 -34.47 -3.91 -43.28
C VAL A 703 -33.58 -5.03 -43.79
N ASN A 704 -32.83 -4.77 -44.86
CA ASN A 704 -31.84 -5.67 -45.44
C ASN A 704 -30.44 -5.10 -45.13
N ALA A 705 -29.58 -5.90 -44.49
CA ALA A 705 -28.26 -5.46 -44.04
C ALA A 705 -27.18 -6.45 -44.47
N ASN A 706 -26.07 -5.93 -44.98
CA ASN A 706 -24.91 -6.71 -45.41
C ASN A 706 -23.69 -6.51 -44.48
N GLU A 707 -23.60 -5.36 -43.80
CA GLU A 707 -22.52 -5.01 -42.87
C GLU A 707 -23.07 -4.43 -41.55
N THR A 708 -22.63 -3.23 -41.13
CA THR A 708 -22.86 -2.76 -39.76
C THR A 708 -24.11 -1.90 -39.65
N ILE A 709 -25.05 -2.32 -38.80
CA ILE A 709 -26.19 -1.52 -38.34
C ILE A 709 -26.00 -1.18 -36.86
N ILE A 710 -26.17 0.09 -36.50
CA ILE A 710 -26.14 0.57 -35.12
C ILE A 710 -27.56 0.93 -34.69
N ILE A 711 -27.96 0.41 -33.52
CA ILE A 711 -29.23 0.75 -32.86
C ILE A 711 -28.98 1.12 -31.39
N GLY A 712 -29.87 1.94 -30.84
CA GLY A 712 -29.76 2.48 -29.49
C GLY A 712 -28.97 3.79 -29.43
N VAL A 713 -28.98 4.40 -28.24
CA VAL A 713 -28.29 5.65 -27.95
C VAL A 713 -27.26 5.39 -26.86
N ALA A 714 -26.01 5.75 -27.11
CA ALA A 714 -24.92 5.52 -26.15
C ALA A 714 -25.18 6.28 -24.84
N GLY A 715 -25.04 5.58 -23.71
CA GLY A 715 -25.26 6.15 -22.37
C GLY A 715 -26.72 6.39 -22.00
N ALA A 716 -27.69 5.98 -22.83
CA ALA A 716 -29.10 6.08 -22.47
C ALA A 716 -29.45 5.10 -21.34
N THR A 717 -30.31 5.54 -20.42
CA THR A 717 -30.84 4.73 -19.32
C THR A 717 -32.27 4.25 -19.60
N THR A 718 -32.93 4.82 -20.61
CA THR A 718 -34.27 4.43 -21.06
C THR A 718 -34.16 3.63 -22.37
N PRO A 719 -34.96 2.57 -22.52
CA PRO A 719 -34.88 1.73 -23.71
C PRO A 719 -35.41 2.45 -24.95
N SER A 720 -34.59 2.48 -26.00
CA SER A 720 -35.03 2.88 -27.34
C SER A 720 -35.92 1.79 -27.95
N VAL A 721 -37.07 2.17 -28.50
CA VAL A 721 -38.03 1.21 -29.07
C VAL A 721 -37.95 1.17 -30.59
N TYR A 722 -37.84 -0.04 -31.14
CA TYR A 722 -37.83 -0.30 -32.58
C TYR A 722 -38.86 -1.37 -32.92
N SER A 723 -39.58 -1.18 -34.02
CA SER A 723 -40.44 -2.20 -34.61
C SER A 723 -39.96 -2.52 -36.01
N PHE A 724 -39.86 -3.80 -36.36
CA PHE A 724 -39.48 -4.25 -37.70
C PHE A 724 -40.53 -5.24 -38.22
N THR A 725 -40.95 -5.04 -39.46
CA THR A 725 -41.80 -6.03 -40.14
C THR A 725 -40.97 -7.24 -40.54
N SER A 726 -39.78 -7.02 -41.11
CA SER A 726 -38.82 -8.08 -41.42
C SER A 726 -37.39 -7.52 -41.40
N MET A 727 -36.44 -8.30 -40.88
CA MET A 727 -35.03 -7.97 -40.90
C MET A 727 -34.22 -9.12 -41.50
N ASN A 728 -33.57 -8.87 -42.62
CA ASN A 728 -32.70 -9.82 -43.29
C ASN A 728 -31.25 -9.41 -43.09
N LEU A 729 -30.49 -10.26 -42.41
CA LEU A 729 -29.07 -10.06 -42.13
C LEU A 729 -28.27 -11.02 -43.02
N ASN A 730 -27.56 -10.45 -43.99
CA ASN A 730 -26.74 -11.19 -44.95
C ASN A 730 -25.33 -11.45 -44.39
N SER A 731 -24.53 -12.25 -45.09
CA SER A 731 -23.22 -12.73 -44.60
C SER A 731 -22.30 -11.58 -44.15
N ASN A 732 -21.89 -11.62 -42.87
CA ASN A 732 -21.08 -10.63 -42.15
C ASN A 732 -21.82 -9.40 -41.58
N ALA A 733 -23.15 -9.37 -41.62
CA ALA A 733 -23.91 -8.30 -40.98
C ALA A 733 -23.68 -8.25 -39.46
N LYS A 734 -23.53 -7.05 -38.92
CA LYS A 734 -23.33 -6.79 -37.50
C LYS A 734 -24.34 -5.78 -36.99
N VAL A 735 -25.27 -6.22 -36.15
CA VAL A 735 -26.21 -5.34 -35.46
C VAL A 735 -25.63 -5.00 -34.10
N VAL A 736 -25.03 -3.82 -34.00
CA VAL A 736 -24.35 -3.30 -32.80
C VAL A 736 -25.34 -2.51 -31.95
N VAL A 737 -25.46 -2.88 -30.69
CA VAL A 737 -26.35 -2.24 -29.71
C VAL A 737 -25.50 -1.40 -28.75
N VAL A 738 -25.70 -0.07 -28.76
CA VAL A 738 -24.87 0.88 -28.00
C VAL A 738 -25.52 1.39 -26.70
N GLY A 739 -26.75 0.97 -26.41
CA GLY A 739 -27.47 1.26 -25.17
C GLY A 739 -28.73 0.39 -25.05
N PRO A 740 -29.58 0.58 -24.03
CA PRO A 740 -30.80 -0.21 -23.86
C PRO A 740 -31.78 -0.06 -25.04
N VAL A 741 -32.24 -1.18 -25.58
CA VAL A 741 -33.08 -1.28 -26.78
C VAL A 741 -34.13 -2.38 -26.62
N ILE A 742 -35.36 -2.08 -27.01
CA ILE A 742 -36.44 -3.05 -27.20
C ILE A 742 -36.77 -3.12 -28.69
N VAL A 743 -36.60 -4.30 -29.28
CA VAL A 743 -36.93 -4.58 -30.67
C VAL A 743 -38.15 -5.49 -30.74
N THR A 744 -39.17 -5.11 -31.51
CA THR A 744 -40.33 -5.98 -31.80
C THR A 744 -40.32 -6.39 -33.27
N MET A 745 -40.41 -7.69 -33.53
CA MET A 745 -40.26 -8.29 -34.86
C MET A 745 -41.48 -9.14 -35.23
N ALA A 746 -42.03 -8.96 -36.44
CA ALA A 746 -43.08 -9.85 -36.98
C ALA A 746 -42.52 -11.01 -37.81
N GLY A 747 -41.51 -10.75 -38.65
CA GLY A 747 -40.90 -11.74 -39.54
C GLY A 747 -39.91 -12.67 -38.83
N ASN A 748 -39.49 -13.72 -39.56
CA ASN A 748 -38.40 -14.58 -39.10
C ASN A 748 -37.09 -13.81 -39.05
N LEU A 749 -36.24 -14.14 -38.07
CA LEU A 749 -34.90 -13.60 -37.96
C LEU A 749 -33.88 -14.74 -37.87
N THR A 750 -32.92 -14.74 -38.79
CA THR A 750 -31.88 -15.76 -38.88
C THR A 750 -30.50 -15.13 -38.78
N LEU A 751 -29.70 -15.59 -37.82
CA LEU A 751 -28.28 -15.22 -37.69
C LEU A 751 -27.43 -16.33 -38.31
N ASN A 752 -26.94 -16.09 -39.52
CA ASN A 752 -26.06 -17.01 -40.24
C ASN A 752 -24.59 -16.89 -39.80
N SER A 753 -23.72 -17.73 -40.37
CA SER A 753 -22.27 -17.66 -40.12
C SER A 753 -21.72 -16.26 -40.36
N GLY A 754 -20.99 -15.71 -39.38
CA GLY A 754 -20.43 -14.36 -39.42
C GLY A 754 -21.40 -13.24 -39.08
N VAL A 755 -22.70 -13.53 -38.88
CA VAL A 755 -23.70 -12.55 -38.46
C VAL A 755 -23.71 -12.43 -36.93
N THR A 756 -23.68 -11.19 -36.44
CA THR A 756 -23.74 -10.91 -35.00
C THR A 756 -24.82 -9.90 -34.67
N MET A 757 -25.53 -10.08 -33.55
CA MET A 757 -26.55 -9.15 -33.06
C MET A 757 -26.45 -8.98 -31.54
N GLY A 758 -26.43 -7.73 -31.09
CA GLY A 758 -26.37 -7.38 -29.66
C GLY A 758 -25.00 -6.88 -29.22
N ASN A 759 -24.77 -6.90 -27.91
CA ASN A 759 -23.51 -6.49 -27.29
C ASN A 759 -23.01 -7.60 -26.37
N SER A 760 -21.81 -8.11 -26.63
CA SER A 760 -21.25 -9.22 -25.86
C SER A 760 -20.82 -8.86 -24.44
N ALA A 761 -20.50 -7.59 -24.18
CA ALA A 761 -20.14 -7.10 -22.86
C ALA A 761 -21.37 -6.72 -22.01
N ASN A 762 -22.48 -6.35 -22.66
CA ASN A 762 -23.74 -5.96 -22.02
C ASN A 762 -24.92 -6.64 -22.74
N PRO A 763 -25.12 -7.97 -22.56
CA PRO A 763 -26.20 -8.69 -23.22
C PRO A 763 -27.59 -8.24 -22.76
N ASP A 764 -27.71 -7.55 -21.63
CA ASP A 764 -28.95 -6.99 -21.11
C ASP A 764 -29.47 -5.78 -21.89
N TYR A 765 -28.63 -5.15 -22.73
CA TYR A 765 -29.01 -4.00 -23.55
C TYR A 765 -30.04 -4.33 -24.62
N LEU A 766 -30.08 -5.56 -25.13
CA LEU A 766 -31.02 -5.94 -26.18
C LEU A 766 -32.14 -6.78 -25.60
N GLN A 767 -33.39 -6.33 -25.77
CA GLN A 767 -34.57 -7.20 -25.68
C GLN A 767 -35.19 -7.35 -27.07
N LEU A 768 -35.25 -8.59 -27.57
CA LEU A 768 -35.85 -8.95 -28.85
C LEU A 768 -37.18 -9.68 -28.62
N ASN A 769 -38.28 -9.00 -28.94
CA ASN A 769 -39.63 -9.52 -28.88
C ASN A 769 -40.05 -10.06 -30.26
N MET A 770 -40.29 -11.37 -30.35
CA MET A 770 -40.80 -12.02 -31.56
C MET A 770 -42.31 -12.16 -31.44
N TYR A 771 -43.06 -11.45 -32.29
CA TYR A 771 -44.52 -11.53 -32.34
C TYR A 771 -45.00 -12.80 -33.04
N SER A 772 -44.63 -12.99 -34.31
CA SER A 772 -45.13 -14.09 -35.16
C SER A 772 -44.07 -14.89 -35.93
N GLY A 773 -42.81 -14.46 -35.86
CA GLY A 773 -41.70 -15.08 -36.58
C GLY A 773 -40.82 -15.94 -35.67
N ASP A 774 -40.20 -16.95 -36.26
CA ASP A 774 -39.22 -17.79 -35.56
C ASP A 774 -37.85 -17.10 -35.50
N PHE A 775 -37.09 -17.42 -34.46
CA PHE A 775 -35.71 -16.95 -34.29
C PHE A 775 -34.74 -18.12 -34.43
N THR A 776 -33.78 -18.00 -35.34
CA THR A 776 -32.78 -19.05 -35.59
C THR A 776 -31.36 -18.47 -35.58
N ILE A 777 -30.45 -19.12 -34.86
CA ILE A 777 -29.01 -18.90 -34.98
C ILE A 777 -28.42 -20.16 -35.61
N ASN A 778 -27.83 -20.02 -36.80
CA ASN A 778 -27.10 -21.07 -37.48
C ASN A 778 -25.66 -21.16 -36.97
N SER A 779 -24.96 -22.25 -37.31
CA SER A 779 -23.56 -22.44 -36.94
C SER A 779 -22.70 -21.26 -37.42
N GLY A 780 -21.87 -20.71 -36.52
CA GLY A 780 -21.03 -19.54 -36.77
C GLY A 780 -21.72 -18.17 -36.59
N GLY A 781 -23.02 -18.12 -36.31
CA GLY A 781 -23.72 -16.90 -35.91
C GLY A 781 -23.67 -16.64 -34.41
N ALA A 782 -23.81 -15.39 -33.97
CA ALA A 782 -23.81 -15.03 -32.54
C ALA A 782 -24.90 -14.00 -32.15
N GLY A 783 -25.62 -14.27 -31.06
CA GLY A 783 -26.62 -13.36 -30.49
C GLY A 783 -26.39 -13.06 -29.01
N TYR A 784 -26.60 -11.80 -28.61
CA TYR A 784 -26.45 -11.33 -27.23
C TYR A 784 -27.68 -10.52 -26.82
N GLY A 785 -28.51 -11.03 -25.91
CA GLY A 785 -29.81 -10.42 -25.65
C GLY A 785 -30.80 -11.22 -24.81
N LYS A 786 -31.88 -10.58 -24.40
CA LYS A 786 -33.11 -11.20 -23.90
C LYS A 786 -34.04 -11.47 -25.08
N LEU A 787 -34.31 -12.73 -25.38
CA LEU A 787 -35.22 -13.13 -26.45
C LEU A 787 -36.60 -13.50 -25.87
N VAL A 788 -37.65 -12.88 -26.40
CA VAL A 788 -39.02 -13.04 -25.93
C VAL A 788 -39.91 -13.49 -27.09
N ALA A 789 -40.15 -14.79 -27.18
CA ALA A 789 -40.84 -15.47 -28.27
C ALA A 789 -41.94 -16.42 -27.76
N PRO A 790 -42.92 -15.95 -26.95
CA PRO A 790 -43.85 -16.80 -26.20
C PRO A 790 -44.71 -17.72 -27.08
N ASN A 791 -44.93 -17.37 -28.35
CA ASN A 791 -45.74 -18.15 -29.30
C ASN A 791 -44.92 -18.83 -30.41
N ASN A 792 -43.60 -18.58 -30.48
CA ASN A 792 -42.76 -18.92 -31.63
C ASN A 792 -41.67 -19.94 -31.27
N THR A 793 -40.99 -20.45 -32.29
CA THR A 793 -39.88 -21.41 -32.16
C THR A 793 -38.54 -20.69 -32.15
N VAL A 794 -37.65 -21.14 -31.26
CA VAL A 794 -36.28 -20.65 -31.13
C VAL A 794 -35.31 -21.78 -31.39
N ASN A 795 -34.43 -21.63 -32.38
CA ASN A 795 -33.42 -22.63 -32.73
C ASN A 795 -31.99 -22.07 -32.55
N LEU A 796 -31.21 -22.67 -31.64
CA LEU A 796 -29.86 -22.23 -31.29
C LEU A 796 -28.82 -23.27 -31.74
N ASN A 797 -28.28 -23.07 -32.94
CA ASN A 797 -27.20 -23.87 -33.53
C ASN A 797 -25.83 -23.14 -33.53
N GLY A 798 -25.79 -21.86 -33.13
CA GLY A 798 -24.58 -21.04 -32.99
C GLY A 798 -24.35 -20.57 -31.55
N THR A 799 -23.73 -19.41 -31.37
CA THR A 799 -23.44 -18.83 -30.05
C THR A 799 -24.61 -17.95 -29.58
N PHE A 800 -25.04 -18.11 -28.34
CA PHE A 800 -26.06 -17.24 -27.75
C PHE A 800 -25.72 -16.94 -26.29
N ASN A 801 -25.78 -15.67 -25.90
CA ASN A 801 -25.61 -15.27 -24.50
C ASN A 801 -26.74 -14.33 -24.05
N GLY A 802 -27.52 -14.71 -23.04
CA GLY A 802 -28.56 -13.86 -22.46
C GLY A 802 -29.71 -14.64 -21.83
N SER A 803 -30.96 -14.43 -22.24
CA SER A 803 -32.11 -15.22 -21.76
C SER A 803 -33.12 -15.51 -22.87
N VAL A 804 -33.93 -16.56 -22.70
CA VAL A 804 -34.91 -16.96 -23.71
C VAL A 804 -36.27 -17.23 -23.07
N VAL A 805 -37.32 -16.73 -23.70
CA VAL A 805 -38.70 -17.15 -23.48
C VAL A 805 -39.21 -17.68 -24.81
N ALA A 806 -39.65 -18.93 -24.87
CA ALA A 806 -40.06 -19.54 -26.14
C ALA A 806 -41.21 -20.53 -25.98
N LYS A 807 -42.06 -20.67 -27.01
CA LYS A 807 -42.99 -21.80 -27.08
C LYS A 807 -42.22 -23.12 -27.21
N THR A 808 -41.29 -23.15 -28.16
CA THR A 808 -40.41 -24.30 -28.42
C THR A 808 -38.97 -23.81 -28.53
N LEU A 809 -38.06 -24.43 -27.77
CA LEU A 809 -36.63 -24.14 -27.81
C LEU A 809 -35.83 -25.37 -28.27
N THR A 810 -35.02 -25.21 -29.31
CA THR A 810 -34.07 -26.25 -29.76
C THR A 810 -32.65 -25.77 -29.53
N ILE A 811 -31.83 -26.54 -28.83
CA ILE A 811 -30.41 -26.24 -28.58
C ILE A 811 -29.56 -27.35 -29.18
N ASN A 812 -28.81 -27.04 -30.24
CA ASN A 812 -27.90 -27.98 -30.89
C ASN A 812 -26.41 -27.58 -30.75
N SER A 813 -26.15 -26.38 -30.23
CA SER A 813 -24.80 -25.82 -30.07
C SER A 813 -24.24 -26.03 -28.66
N ASN A 814 -22.92 -25.88 -28.52
CA ASN A 814 -22.21 -25.84 -27.24
C ASN A 814 -21.90 -24.40 -26.76
N GLY A 815 -22.23 -23.39 -27.56
CA GLY A 815 -21.94 -21.97 -27.30
C GLY A 815 -23.12 -21.19 -26.68
N VAL A 816 -24.05 -21.87 -26.00
CA VAL A 816 -25.26 -21.23 -25.45
C VAL A 816 -25.08 -21.00 -23.95
N ALA A 817 -25.22 -19.76 -23.50
CA ALA A 817 -25.14 -19.38 -22.09
C ALA A 817 -26.32 -18.49 -21.71
N PHE A 818 -27.15 -18.96 -20.78
CA PHE A 818 -28.23 -18.16 -20.23
C PHE A 818 -27.76 -17.46 -18.96
N THR A 819 -27.27 -16.22 -19.12
CA THR A 819 -26.68 -15.38 -18.06
C THR A 819 -27.62 -14.30 -17.56
N LEU A 820 -28.85 -14.28 -18.06
CA LEU A 820 -29.89 -13.32 -17.68
C LEU A 820 -31.15 -14.08 -17.23
N PRO A 821 -31.98 -13.50 -16.35
CA PRO A 821 -33.28 -14.06 -16.05
C PRO A 821 -34.22 -13.95 -17.28
N PRO A 822 -35.11 -14.94 -17.50
CA PRO A 822 -36.12 -14.85 -18.54
C PRO A 822 -37.09 -13.71 -18.24
N VAL A 823 -37.56 -13.04 -19.30
CA VAL A 823 -38.58 -11.99 -19.19
C VAL A 823 -39.93 -12.64 -18.87
N ILE A 824 -40.60 -12.16 -17.84
CA ILE A 824 -41.91 -12.67 -17.40
C ILE A 824 -42.96 -11.56 -17.47
N SER A 825 -44.23 -11.96 -17.48
CA SER A 825 -45.30 -11.00 -17.19
C SER A 825 -45.28 -10.64 -15.70
N GLY A 826 -45.51 -9.35 -15.42
CA GLY A 826 -45.66 -8.82 -14.07
C GLY A 826 -47.05 -9.05 -13.49
#